data_AF-A0A1V6P8M8-F1
#
_entry.id   AF-A0A1V6P8M8-F1
#
_cell.length_a   1.000
_cell.length_b   1.000
_cell.length_c   1.000
_cell.angle_alpha   90.00
_cell.angle_beta   90.00
_cell.angle_gamma   90.00
#
_symmetry.space_group_name_H-M   'P 1'
#
loop_
_entity.id
_entity.type
_entity.pdbx_description
1 polymer ?
#
loop_
_entity_poly.entity_id
_entity_poly.type
_entity_poly.pdbx_seq_one_letter_code
_entity_poly.pdbx_strand_id
1 'polypeptide(L)'
;MANRVCSSASPPLSSGRPTSGVLADDCTLDTVSSQGARVSKYSRGSRSRTERFRRRESSRTLRSHRLSTSQQLANYADVTGLASEKPIATSFSLAKDPTYSNDDVSARPELRRVHSDPNAPPRPVDEKLGGGGSMQLEDLPQRLGRQSLGEQPTLKPTSSTGTEYQGMFKQPETNPITEEQLINEVRGIYAGLVMVEKKCVEIVKQQMESDAELSGSQWQALISLHRTLLYEHHDFFLASQHPSASLVLKRLAEKYAMPARMWRYGIHSFLELLRQKLPESLDYMLNFINIAYCMMTLLLESVSAFRDTWIECLGDLARYRMAVEDNDPRDREVWAGVSRYWYSQDADRNPNVGRIQHHLAVLARPDLLQQLFYYTKALVSVRPFPSARESVILLLNPYNGQPLPQHTVVTAFLATHSVLFTRGPGEQFVTLANHFLALLRREIHRLGRQGQEGVYIMSCCLASVLEYGEPEAIMAMEFSKRKTETVAESHAFALEWTGADKIGTSNGTAATTSQISTQMAFQGSCLSFHTLSVLLDQMSDPNIYPSVHTSLAFIWCLALHPPAMQQLEQMIPWLAITRFLNTLFLPDTIIPKIESASFPLLDDVATQQLSEDFLIRGQAWSQLYYPEKFFEGAPSEDERPFIEHPSTVVPRRHRCLWLGVRIATVV
;
A
#
# COMPACT_ATOMS: atom_id res chain seq x y z
N MET A 1 -4.05 9.52 -47.67
CA MET A 1 -3.48 10.40 -46.61
C MET A 1 -4.22 10.08 -45.33
N ALA A 2 -3.62 9.27 -44.45
CA ALA A 2 -4.25 8.82 -43.20
C ALA A 2 -3.26 9.01 -42.05
N ASN A 3 -3.54 9.98 -41.18
CA ASN A 3 -2.73 10.31 -40.01
C ASN A 3 -3.06 9.33 -38.86
N ARG A 4 -2.07 8.53 -38.47
CA ARG A 4 -2.06 7.80 -37.19
C ARG A 4 -1.52 8.71 -36.10
N VAL A 5 -2.34 8.97 -35.08
CA VAL A 5 -1.95 9.69 -33.86
C VAL A 5 -1.25 8.69 -32.94
N CYS A 6 0.05 8.90 -32.71
CA CYS A 6 0.83 8.23 -31.66
C CYS A 6 0.69 9.03 -30.36
N SER A 7 0.08 8.45 -29.33
CA SER A 7 0.04 9.03 -27.98
C SER A 7 1.14 8.41 -27.11
N SER A 8 2.29 9.07 -27.05
CA SER A 8 3.33 8.83 -26.03
C SER A 8 3.29 9.99 -25.04
N ALA A 9 2.78 9.77 -23.83
CA ALA A 9 2.78 10.77 -22.76
C ALA A 9 4.02 10.56 -21.88
N SER A 10 5.01 11.45 -22.02
CA SER A 10 6.12 11.64 -21.08
C SER A 10 5.75 12.74 -20.06
N PRO A 11 6.20 12.66 -18.79
CA PRO A 11 5.96 13.71 -17.79
C PRO A 11 7.06 14.80 -17.77
N PRO A 12 6.81 16.00 -17.20
CA PRO A 12 7.70 17.16 -17.26
C PRO A 12 8.78 17.16 -16.15
N LEU A 13 9.89 17.83 -16.42
CA LEU A 13 11.01 18.12 -15.49
C LEU A 13 10.84 19.54 -14.91
N SER A 14 11.17 19.76 -13.63
CA SER A 14 11.32 21.11 -13.07
C SER A 14 12.42 21.18 -12.01
N SER A 15 13.11 22.32 -11.98
CA SER A 15 14.36 22.65 -11.29
C SER A 15 14.16 23.59 -10.09
N GLY A 16 14.97 23.44 -9.04
CA GLY A 16 15.48 24.57 -8.23
C GLY A 16 14.88 24.81 -6.84
N ARG A 17 15.71 24.57 -5.81
CA ARG A 17 15.58 24.90 -4.36
C ARG A 17 15.66 26.42 -4.07
N PRO A 18 15.26 26.89 -2.86
CA PRO A 18 16.23 27.11 -1.77
C PRO A 18 15.77 26.71 -0.34
N THR A 19 16.73 26.75 0.57
CA THR A 19 16.96 26.07 1.87
C THR A 19 16.45 26.75 3.16
N SER A 20 16.09 25.93 4.16
CA SER A 20 16.43 25.93 5.63
C SER A 20 15.19 25.48 6.44
N GLY A 21 15.19 24.72 7.54
CA GLY A 21 16.15 24.04 8.40
C GLY A 21 15.34 23.28 9.47
N VAL A 22 15.97 22.31 10.17
CA VAL A 22 15.47 21.39 11.22
C VAL A 22 15.10 19.98 10.73
N LEU A 23 15.80 19.00 11.31
CA LEU A 23 15.88 17.57 10.98
C LEU A 23 14.66 16.78 11.48
N ALA A 24 13.91 16.15 10.57
CA ALA A 24 13.05 14.99 10.83
C ALA A 24 12.67 14.27 9.52
N ASP A 25 12.84 12.94 9.49
CA ASP A 25 12.33 11.94 8.52
C ASP A 25 12.52 12.17 7.01
N ASP A 26 13.75 11.95 6.53
CA ASP A 26 14.07 11.78 5.11
C ASP A 26 14.00 10.29 4.69
N CYS A 27 12.84 9.86 4.20
CA CYS A 27 12.73 8.80 3.18
C CYS A 27 12.08 9.39 1.92
N THR A 28 12.61 10.52 1.48
CA THR A 28 12.28 11.22 0.25
C THR A 28 13.52 11.22 -0.63
N LEU A 29 13.51 10.44 -1.71
CA LEU A 29 14.51 10.54 -2.77
C LEU A 29 13.83 10.54 -4.13
N ASP A 30 13.62 11.77 -4.61
CA ASP A 30 13.96 12.29 -5.94
C ASP A 30 13.90 11.30 -7.11
N THR A 31 12.80 11.39 -7.86
CA THR A 31 12.66 10.87 -9.21
C THR A 31 13.22 11.92 -10.18
N VAL A 32 14.42 11.72 -10.74
CA VAL A 32 14.97 12.59 -11.79
C VAL A 32 15.49 11.81 -12.99
N SER A 33 14.88 12.16 -14.13
CA SER A 33 15.33 12.10 -15.53
C SER A 33 15.21 10.80 -16.32
N SER A 34 14.37 10.89 -17.36
CA SER A 34 14.20 9.97 -18.46
C SER A 34 14.44 10.74 -19.77
N GLN A 35 15.37 10.27 -20.60
CA GLN A 35 15.46 10.62 -22.02
C GLN A 35 15.39 9.31 -22.80
N GLY A 36 14.42 9.20 -23.69
CA GLY A 36 14.14 7.99 -24.46
C GLY A 36 14.99 7.90 -25.73
N ALA A 37 15.54 6.71 -25.98
CA ALA A 37 16.01 6.29 -27.29
C ALA A 37 14.91 5.47 -27.99
N ARG A 38 14.53 5.87 -29.21
CA ARG A 38 13.70 5.08 -30.13
C ARG A 38 14.59 4.04 -30.81
N VAL A 39 14.20 2.76 -30.81
CA VAL A 39 14.75 1.79 -31.77
C VAL A 39 13.66 0.87 -32.36
N SER A 40 13.90 0.56 -33.62
CA SER A 40 13.07 -0.02 -34.67
C SER A 40 12.73 -1.51 -34.49
N LYS A 41 11.58 -1.87 -35.07
CA LYS A 41 11.07 -3.23 -35.23
C LYS A 41 12.04 -4.12 -36.01
N TYR A 42 12.34 -5.30 -35.47
CA TYR A 42 12.64 -6.49 -36.26
C TYR A 42 11.92 -7.71 -35.67
N SER A 43 11.22 -8.44 -36.53
CA SER A 43 10.52 -9.68 -36.18
C SER A 43 11.49 -10.86 -36.21
N ARG A 44 11.42 -11.75 -35.22
CA ARG A 44 11.54 -13.20 -35.44
C ARG A 44 11.03 -13.96 -34.22
N GLY A 45 10.10 -14.87 -34.48
CA GLY A 45 9.37 -15.61 -33.46
C GLY A 45 10.21 -16.71 -32.79
N SER A 46 9.82 -16.98 -31.55
CA SER A 46 9.99 -18.29 -30.92
C SER A 46 8.79 -18.54 -30.02
N ARG A 47 8.16 -19.70 -30.19
CA ARG A 47 7.03 -20.17 -29.39
C ARG A 47 7.53 -20.50 -27.99
N SER A 48 7.02 -19.84 -26.95
CA SER A 48 7.16 -20.32 -25.57
C SER A 48 5.82 -20.83 -25.03
N ARG A 49 5.92 -21.98 -24.39
CA ARG A 49 4.87 -22.86 -23.92
C ARG A 49 4.46 -22.39 -22.52
N THR A 50 3.19 -22.04 -22.35
CA THR A 50 2.61 -21.66 -21.06
C THR A 50 2.56 -22.87 -20.13
N GLU A 51 3.45 -22.94 -19.15
CA GLU A 51 3.31 -23.87 -18.03
C GLU A 51 2.52 -23.19 -16.91
N ARG A 52 1.36 -23.78 -16.60
CA ARG A 52 0.51 -23.44 -15.47
C ARG A 52 1.25 -23.77 -14.18
N PHE A 53 1.47 -22.77 -13.32
CA PHE A 53 1.97 -22.97 -11.96
C PHE A 53 0.95 -23.77 -11.14
N ARG A 54 1.30 -25.02 -10.84
CA ARG A 54 0.65 -25.84 -9.81
C ARG A 54 1.52 -25.79 -8.56
N ARG A 55 0.99 -25.19 -7.51
CA ARG A 55 1.59 -25.10 -6.17
C ARG A 55 1.91 -26.51 -5.67
N ARG A 56 3.19 -26.79 -5.39
CA ARG A 56 3.61 -27.98 -4.65
C ARG A 56 4.53 -27.54 -3.53
N GLU A 57 4.01 -27.58 -2.30
CA GLU A 57 4.78 -27.40 -1.08
C GLU A 57 5.93 -28.40 -1.04
N SER A 58 7.16 -27.89 -0.94
CA SER A 58 8.31 -28.69 -0.50
C SER A 58 9.21 -27.78 0.33
N SER A 59 8.95 -27.70 1.64
CA SER A 59 9.92 -27.19 2.60
C SER A 59 11.11 -28.14 2.63
N ARG A 60 12.17 -27.82 1.87
CA ARG A 60 13.50 -28.42 2.02
C ARG A 60 14.47 -27.34 2.46
N THR A 61 14.97 -27.53 3.67
CA THR A 61 16.09 -26.81 4.28
C THR A 61 17.31 -26.84 3.36
N LEU A 62 17.65 -25.69 2.78
CA LEU A 62 18.89 -25.48 2.03
C LEU A 62 19.95 -24.92 2.97
N ARG A 63 20.71 -25.81 3.64
CA ARG A 63 22.05 -25.45 4.15
C ARG A 63 23.02 -25.50 2.97
N SER A 64 23.24 -24.35 2.34
CA SER A 64 24.34 -24.13 1.41
C SER A 64 25.61 -23.83 2.22
N HIS A 65 26.73 -24.47 1.87
CA HIS A 65 28.06 -24.18 2.42
C HIS A 65 28.38 -22.67 2.25
N ARG A 66 28.54 -21.94 3.36
CA ARG A 66 29.04 -20.55 3.37
C ARG A 66 30.50 -20.55 2.92
N LEU A 67 30.77 -20.01 1.74
CA LEU A 67 32.05 -19.36 1.46
C LEU A 67 32.08 -18.05 2.27
N SER A 68 33.23 -17.67 2.83
CA SER A 68 33.36 -16.39 3.52
C SER A 68 32.98 -15.25 2.55
N THR A 69 32.25 -14.21 3.01
CA THR A 69 31.90 -13.03 2.21
C THR A 69 33.13 -12.44 1.50
N SER A 70 34.32 -12.56 2.12
CA SER A 70 35.62 -12.20 1.52
C SER A 70 35.99 -13.04 0.27
N GLN A 71 35.72 -14.35 0.28
CA GLN A 71 35.96 -15.24 -0.87
C GLN A 71 34.96 -15.01 -2.00
N GLN A 72 33.70 -14.69 -1.67
CA GLN A 72 32.72 -14.31 -2.69
C GLN A 72 33.11 -12.99 -3.37
N LEU A 73 33.56 -11.99 -2.59
CA LEU A 73 34.03 -10.70 -3.11
C LEU A 73 35.26 -10.82 -4.02
N ALA A 74 36.19 -11.73 -3.71
CA ALA A 74 37.36 -12.03 -4.55
C ALA A 74 36.96 -12.61 -5.92
N ASN A 75 36.01 -13.55 -5.94
CA ASN A 75 35.51 -14.14 -7.20
C ASN A 75 34.80 -13.10 -8.09
N TYR A 76 34.21 -12.06 -7.50
CA TYR A 76 33.59 -10.97 -8.28
C TYR A 76 34.61 -9.94 -8.82
N ALA A 77 35.81 -9.85 -8.26
CA ALA A 77 36.86 -8.96 -8.77
C ALA A 77 37.52 -9.51 -10.05
N ASP A 78 37.59 -10.84 -10.18
CA ASP A 78 38.15 -11.49 -11.37
C ASP A 78 37.22 -11.44 -12.60
N VAL A 79 35.90 -11.34 -12.40
CA VAL A 79 34.92 -11.37 -13.51
C VAL A 79 34.65 -9.98 -14.10
N THR A 80 34.96 -8.90 -13.39
CA THR A 80 34.69 -7.52 -13.85
C THR A 80 35.84 -6.88 -14.65
N GLY A 81 37.00 -7.54 -14.80
CA GLY A 81 38.12 -7.02 -15.60
C GLY A 81 38.65 -5.66 -15.14
N LEU A 82 38.30 -5.22 -13.93
CA LEU A 82 38.73 -3.96 -13.33
C LEU A 82 39.75 -4.26 -12.24
N ALA A 83 40.92 -4.71 -12.67
CA ALA A 83 42.09 -4.82 -11.80
C ALA A 83 43.24 -4.01 -12.42
N SER A 84 43.38 -2.77 -11.98
CA SER A 84 44.69 -2.17 -11.87
C SER A 84 44.67 -1.20 -10.71
N GLU A 85 44.92 -1.70 -9.51
CA GLU A 85 45.77 -1.03 -8.53
C GLU A 85 46.20 -1.99 -7.41
N LYS A 86 47.46 -1.88 -7.00
CA LYS A 86 48.18 -2.77 -6.08
C LYS A 86 47.56 -2.78 -4.68
N PRO A 87 47.72 -3.87 -3.88
CA PRO A 87 47.17 -3.93 -2.54
C PRO A 87 47.82 -2.89 -1.63
N ILE A 88 47.02 -1.95 -1.14
CA ILE A 88 47.40 -1.03 -0.07
C ILE A 88 47.25 -1.80 1.25
N ALA A 89 48.38 -2.02 1.93
CA ALA A 89 48.40 -2.47 3.31
C ALA A 89 47.87 -1.35 4.22
N THR A 90 46.64 -1.47 4.72
CA THR A 90 46.17 -0.64 5.83
C THR A 90 46.60 -1.26 7.16
N SER A 91 47.77 -0.84 7.63
CA SER A 91 48.10 -0.83 9.05
C SER A 91 47.26 0.25 9.74
N PHE A 92 46.34 -0.13 10.62
CA PHE A 92 45.79 0.81 11.60
C PHE A 92 46.40 0.48 12.97
N SER A 93 47.23 1.42 13.43
CA SER A 93 47.84 1.46 14.75
C SER A 93 46.78 1.76 15.81
N LEU A 94 46.58 0.84 16.75
CA LEU A 94 46.01 1.17 18.06
C LEU A 94 47.14 1.70 18.95
N ALA A 95 47.00 2.94 19.41
CA ALA A 95 47.90 3.53 20.38
C ALA A 95 47.49 3.14 21.81
N LYS A 96 48.41 2.39 22.46
CA LYS A 96 48.84 2.45 23.87
C LYS A 96 47.88 2.00 24.99
N ASP A 97 48.10 0.75 25.40
CA ASP A 97 48.32 0.21 26.77
C ASP A 97 48.95 1.18 27.80
N PRO A 98 48.90 0.94 29.15
CA PRO A 98 49.26 -0.35 29.81
C PRO A 98 48.39 -0.72 31.05
N THR A 99 48.34 -1.97 31.56
CA THR A 99 49.43 -2.69 32.24
C THR A 99 49.09 -4.17 32.57
N TYR A 100 50.10 -5.03 32.36
CA TYR A 100 50.51 -6.25 33.09
C TYR A 100 50.03 -7.67 32.67
N SER A 101 51.01 -8.36 32.05
CA SER A 101 51.53 -9.73 32.22
C SER A 101 50.89 -10.96 31.55
N ASN A 102 51.75 -11.61 30.74
CA ASN A 102 51.67 -12.94 30.13
C ASN A 102 51.46 -14.06 31.15
N ASP A 103 50.71 -15.10 30.79
CA ASP A 103 51.30 -16.39 30.39
C ASP A 103 50.23 -17.41 29.93
N ASP A 104 50.68 -18.22 28.98
CA ASP A 104 50.33 -19.63 28.72
C ASP A 104 49.41 -20.04 27.54
N VAL A 105 49.95 -21.03 26.82
CA VAL A 105 49.57 -21.58 25.51
C VAL A 105 48.75 -22.87 25.72
N SER A 106 47.64 -23.08 24.99
CA SER A 106 47.25 -24.46 24.63
C SER A 106 46.25 -24.58 23.47
N ALA A 107 46.74 -25.29 22.45
CA ALA A 107 46.11 -26.20 21.47
C ALA A 107 44.59 -26.23 21.23
N ARG A 108 44.26 -26.16 19.93
CA ARG A 108 42.97 -26.50 19.30
C ARG A 108 43.03 -27.95 18.78
N PRO A 109 42.03 -28.83 19.01
CA PRO A 109 41.96 -30.12 18.32
C PRO A 109 41.04 -30.06 17.08
N GLU A 110 41.57 -30.51 15.94
CA GLU A 110 40.81 -30.89 14.74
C GLU A 110 40.14 -32.26 14.89
N LEU A 111 38.97 -32.47 14.25
CA LEU A 111 38.40 -33.81 14.04
C LEU A 111 37.81 -33.99 12.61
N ARG A 112 38.59 -34.75 11.83
CA ARG A 112 38.36 -35.67 10.69
C ARG A 112 37.15 -35.50 9.73
N ARG A 113 37.49 -35.37 8.44
CA ARG A 113 36.70 -35.70 7.24
C ARG A 113 36.63 -37.21 6.98
N VAL A 114 35.52 -37.68 6.41
CA VAL A 114 35.45 -38.91 5.59
C VAL A 114 34.79 -38.55 4.26
N HIS A 115 35.46 -38.84 3.15
CA HIS A 115 34.99 -38.67 1.78
C HIS A 115 34.43 -39.99 1.22
N SER A 116 33.48 -39.92 0.29
CA SER A 116 33.20 -40.98 -0.67
C SER A 116 32.68 -40.38 -1.99
N ASP A 117 33.29 -40.82 -3.09
CA ASP A 117 33.20 -40.28 -4.46
C ASP A 117 31.97 -40.80 -5.23
N PRO A 118 31.47 -40.10 -6.28
CA PRO A 118 30.29 -40.47 -7.03
C PRO A 118 30.63 -41.13 -8.39
N ASN A 119 30.25 -42.39 -8.60
CA ASN A 119 29.97 -42.96 -9.93
C ASN A 119 29.43 -44.40 -9.84
N ALA A 120 28.12 -44.61 -10.05
CA ALA A 120 27.52 -45.77 -10.75
C ALA A 120 25.97 -45.71 -10.79
N PRO A 121 25.30 -46.28 -11.82
CA PRO A 121 23.94 -45.90 -12.30
C PRO A 121 22.79 -46.81 -11.79
N PRO A 122 21.51 -46.52 -12.13
CA PRO A 122 20.33 -47.00 -11.40
C PRO A 122 19.66 -48.26 -11.98
N ARG A 123 18.84 -48.95 -11.18
CA ARG A 123 17.87 -49.97 -11.64
C ARG A 123 16.52 -49.86 -10.89
N PRO A 124 15.40 -50.31 -11.52
CA PRO A 124 14.09 -49.67 -11.40
C PRO A 124 12.98 -50.60 -10.85
N VAL A 125 11.72 -50.12 -10.98
CA VAL A 125 10.38 -50.78 -10.93
C VAL A 125 9.82 -51.13 -9.53
N ASP A 126 8.52 -50.98 -9.21
CA ASP A 126 7.30 -51.08 -10.03
C ASP A 126 6.05 -50.39 -9.43
N GLU A 127 5.06 -50.18 -10.31
CA GLU A 127 3.72 -49.61 -10.10
C GLU A 127 2.73 -50.49 -9.28
N LYS A 128 1.72 -49.88 -8.61
CA LYS A 128 0.26 -50.00 -8.93
C LYS A 128 -0.71 -49.63 -7.78
N LEU A 129 -1.77 -48.89 -8.17
CA LEU A 129 -3.23 -48.99 -7.86
C LEU A 129 -3.68 -49.10 -6.37
N GLY A 130 -4.71 -48.42 -5.85
CA GLY A 130 -5.81 -47.61 -6.39
C GLY A 130 -6.92 -47.44 -5.32
N GLY A 131 -7.85 -46.49 -5.56
CA GLY A 131 -9.20 -46.38 -4.93
C GLY A 131 -9.25 -45.92 -3.46
N GLY A 132 -10.17 -45.08 -2.97
CA GLY A 132 -11.46 -44.56 -3.43
C GLY A 132 -12.47 -44.58 -2.26
N GLY A 133 -13.13 -43.44 -1.97
CA GLY A 133 -14.30 -43.32 -1.06
C GLY A 133 -13.96 -42.92 0.39
N SER A 134 -14.35 -41.78 0.98
CA SER A 134 -15.62 -41.02 1.10
C SER A 134 -16.28 -41.23 2.47
N MET A 135 -16.43 -40.11 3.22
CA MET A 135 -17.45 -39.81 4.26
C MET A 135 -17.45 -40.72 5.52
N GLN A 136 -17.78 -40.28 6.73
CA GLN A 136 -18.57 -39.16 7.23
C GLN A 136 -18.30 -38.99 8.74
N LEU A 137 -18.60 -37.79 9.24
CA LEU A 137 -18.44 -37.30 10.61
C LEU A 137 -19.84 -37.19 11.24
N GLU A 138 -20.00 -37.65 12.48
CA GLU A 138 -21.05 -37.30 13.48
C GLU A 138 -20.82 -38.24 14.69
N ASP A 139 -21.05 -37.95 15.96
CA ASP A 139 -21.27 -36.74 16.77
C ASP A 139 -21.13 -37.23 18.23
N LEU A 140 -20.63 -36.43 19.18
CA LEU A 140 -20.58 -36.82 20.59
C LEU A 140 -20.58 -35.60 21.52
N PRO A 141 -21.58 -35.42 22.38
CA PRO A 141 -21.56 -34.37 23.39
C PRO A 141 -21.02 -34.84 24.75
N GLN A 142 -20.31 -33.89 25.37
CA GLN A 142 -20.04 -33.61 26.79
C GLN A 142 -21.00 -34.31 27.80
N ARG A 143 -20.63 -34.66 29.04
CA ARG A 143 -19.96 -33.85 30.07
C ARG A 143 -19.83 -34.67 31.38
N LEU A 144 -19.01 -34.12 32.29
CA LEU A 144 -19.00 -34.25 33.77
C LEU A 144 -18.17 -35.38 34.39
N GLY A 145 -17.11 -34.97 35.08
CA GLY A 145 -16.33 -35.82 36.00
C GLY A 145 -16.66 -35.56 37.46
N ARG A 146 -16.12 -36.43 38.33
CA ARG A 146 -15.54 -36.05 39.63
C ARG A 146 -14.83 -37.24 40.30
N GLN A 147 -13.69 -36.91 40.88
CA GLN A 147 -13.14 -37.39 42.17
C GLN A 147 -12.29 -38.67 42.24
N SER A 148 -11.03 -38.39 42.57
CA SER A 148 -10.23 -38.92 43.71
C SER A 148 -9.67 -40.34 43.61
N LEU A 149 -8.35 -40.41 43.49
CA LEU A 149 -7.52 -41.61 43.65
C LEU A 149 -6.69 -41.47 44.92
N GLY A 150 -6.83 -42.45 45.81
CA GLY A 150 -5.92 -42.73 46.93
C GLY A 150 -5.23 -44.08 46.69
N GLU A 151 -3.90 -44.01 46.67
CA GLU A 151 -2.87 -44.97 47.11
C GLU A 151 -2.83 -46.46 46.70
N GLN A 152 -1.60 -46.85 46.29
CA GLN A 152 -0.82 -48.06 46.64
C GLN A 152 -0.69 -49.24 45.62
N PRO A 153 0.42 -50.03 45.65
CA PRO A 153 1.58 -49.79 44.77
C PRO A 153 2.15 -51.01 44.00
N THR A 154 2.96 -50.70 42.98
CA THR A 154 4.14 -51.42 42.39
C THR A 154 4.19 -52.95 42.32
N LEU A 155 4.53 -53.49 41.13
CA LEU A 155 5.66 -54.42 40.88
C LEU A 155 5.90 -54.62 39.36
N LYS A 156 7.18 -54.72 38.98
CA LYS A 156 7.75 -54.72 37.62
C LYS A 156 7.41 -55.97 36.80
N PRO A 157 7.47 -55.92 35.44
CA PRO A 157 7.71 -57.10 34.63
C PRO A 157 9.06 -57.05 33.89
N THR A 158 9.62 -58.25 33.78
CA THR A 158 10.86 -58.67 33.14
C THR A 158 10.79 -58.64 31.60
N SER A 159 11.97 -58.45 31.01
CA SER A 159 12.32 -58.50 29.59
C SER A 159 11.87 -59.77 28.84
N SER A 160 11.46 -59.63 27.57
CA SER A 160 12.15 -60.26 26.43
C SER A 160 11.48 -60.01 25.06
N THR A 161 12.34 -59.63 24.11
CA THR A 161 12.34 -59.93 22.66
C THR A 161 11.19 -59.49 21.74
N GLY A 162 11.54 -58.62 20.78
CA GLY A 162 11.18 -58.85 19.37
C GLY A 162 10.73 -57.62 18.58
N THR A 163 11.52 -57.29 17.55
CA THR A 163 11.18 -56.51 16.34
C THR A 163 11.48 -55.02 16.38
N GLU A 164 12.67 -54.67 15.90
CA GLU A 164 13.10 -53.31 15.54
C GLU A 164 12.21 -52.77 14.41
N TYR A 165 11.20 -51.98 14.77
CA TYR A 165 10.77 -50.89 13.91
C TYR A 165 11.85 -49.82 14.01
N GLN A 166 12.52 -49.51 12.90
CA GLN A 166 13.42 -48.37 12.77
C GLN A 166 12.62 -47.10 13.08
N GLY A 167 12.66 -46.72 14.36
CA GLY A 167 11.91 -45.61 14.92
C GLY A 167 12.33 -44.32 14.25
N MET A 168 11.37 -43.43 14.03
CA MET A 168 11.62 -42.06 13.59
C MET A 168 12.79 -41.48 14.39
N PHE A 169 13.87 -41.10 13.69
CA PHE A 169 15.02 -40.46 14.31
C PHE A 169 14.54 -39.23 15.08
N LYS A 170 14.79 -39.19 16.40
CA LYS A 170 14.56 -37.98 17.19
C LYS A 170 15.40 -36.85 16.58
N GLN A 171 14.80 -35.68 16.43
CA GLN A 171 15.56 -34.48 16.06
C GLN A 171 16.74 -34.35 17.04
N PRO A 172 17.98 -34.14 16.54
CA PRO A 172 19.13 -33.93 17.42
C PRO A 172 18.84 -32.74 18.34
N GLU A 173 19.22 -32.84 19.61
CA GLU A 173 19.03 -31.79 20.60
C GLU A 173 19.71 -30.50 20.13
N THR A 174 18.92 -29.53 19.69
CA THR A 174 19.41 -28.19 19.39
C THR A 174 19.40 -27.39 20.68
N ASN A 175 20.58 -27.07 21.22
CA ASN A 175 20.69 -26.12 22.31
C ASN A 175 20.02 -24.79 21.90
N PRO A 176 19.24 -24.16 22.79
CA PRO A 176 18.61 -22.87 22.48
C PRO A 176 19.70 -21.83 22.20
N ILE A 177 19.53 -21.06 21.12
CA ILE A 177 20.46 -20.01 20.72
C ILE A 177 20.53 -18.95 21.83
N THR A 178 21.73 -18.63 22.29
CA THR A 178 21.94 -17.61 23.32
C THR A 178 21.90 -16.20 22.73
N GLU A 179 21.59 -15.20 23.56
CA GLU A 179 21.60 -13.80 23.10
C GLU A 179 23.00 -13.37 22.63
N GLU A 180 24.05 -13.77 23.33
CA GLU A 180 25.44 -13.45 22.94
C GLU A 180 25.80 -14.03 21.57
N GLN A 181 25.34 -15.25 21.26
CA GLN A 181 25.51 -15.83 19.93
C GLN A 181 24.79 -15.00 18.86
N LEU A 182 23.56 -14.53 19.12
CA LEU A 182 22.84 -13.65 18.20
C LEU A 182 23.55 -12.31 18.01
N ILE A 183 24.08 -11.70 19.08
CA ILE A 183 24.85 -10.45 18.99
C ILE A 183 26.05 -10.64 18.06
N ASN A 184 26.81 -11.72 18.23
CA ASN A 184 27.99 -12.01 17.41
C ASN A 184 27.61 -12.32 15.96
N GLU A 185 26.53 -13.07 15.73
CA GLU A 185 26.05 -13.38 14.38
C GLU A 185 25.57 -12.10 13.66
N VAL A 186 24.74 -11.27 14.31
CA VAL A 186 24.25 -10.01 13.74
C VAL A 186 25.43 -9.07 13.41
N ARG A 187 26.45 -8.99 14.26
CA ARG A 187 27.66 -8.21 13.99
C ARG A 187 28.43 -8.73 12.77
N GLY A 188 28.60 -10.05 12.67
CA GLY A 188 29.27 -10.69 11.53
C GLY A 188 28.54 -10.45 10.22
N ILE A 189 27.22 -10.67 10.20
CA ILE A 189 26.36 -10.41 9.04
C ILE A 189 26.41 -8.93 8.65
N TYR A 190 26.27 -8.01 9.61
CA TYR A 190 26.30 -6.58 9.32
C TYR A 190 27.62 -6.14 8.68
N ALA A 191 28.76 -6.67 9.14
CA ALA A 191 30.06 -6.39 8.54
C ALA A 191 30.13 -6.90 7.08
N GLY A 192 29.65 -8.13 6.83
CA GLY A 192 29.54 -8.70 5.48
C GLY A 192 28.66 -7.86 4.57
N LEU A 193 27.45 -7.55 5.02
CA LEU A 193 26.45 -6.74 4.34
C LEU A 193 27.02 -5.39 3.90
N VAL A 194 27.65 -4.63 4.80
CA VAL A 194 28.22 -3.32 4.48
C VAL A 194 29.30 -3.41 3.40
N MET A 195 30.14 -4.46 3.42
CA MET A 195 31.15 -4.67 2.37
C MET A 195 30.52 -4.93 1.00
N VAL A 196 29.50 -5.79 0.94
CA VAL A 196 28.81 -6.11 -0.32
C VAL A 196 28.02 -4.90 -0.81
N GLU A 197 27.32 -4.18 0.07
CA GLU A 197 26.57 -2.96 -0.26
C GLU A 197 27.48 -1.90 -0.88
N LYS A 198 28.63 -1.65 -0.26
CA LYS A 198 29.62 -0.70 -0.79
C LYS A 198 30.04 -1.09 -2.21
N LYS A 199 30.31 -2.37 -2.46
CA LYS A 199 30.68 -2.87 -3.79
C LYS A 199 29.55 -2.72 -4.81
N CYS A 200 28.30 -2.99 -4.43
CA CYS A 200 27.14 -2.75 -5.29
C CYS A 200 27.04 -1.27 -5.69
N VAL A 201 27.15 -0.36 -4.71
CA VAL A 201 27.07 1.09 -4.95
C VAL A 201 28.19 1.57 -5.89
N GLU A 202 29.43 1.15 -5.64
CA GLU A 202 30.58 1.53 -6.46
C GLU A 202 30.43 1.05 -7.91
N ILE A 203 30.09 -0.22 -8.11
CA ILE A 203 29.97 -0.79 -9.45
C ILE A 203 28.77 -0.20 -10.20
N VAL A 204 27.60 -0.08 -9.56
CA VAL A 204 26.42 0.52 -10.20
C VAL A 204 26.73 1.95 -10.63
N LYS A 205 27.36 2.75 -9.76
CA LYS A 205 27.77 4.12 -10.11
C LYS A 205 28.69 4.15 -11.34
N GLN A 206 29.73 3.31 -11.35
CA GLN A 206 30.65 3.21 -12.49
C GLN A 206 29.94 2.82 -13.79
N GLN A 207 28.98 1.89 -13.73
CA GLN A 207 28.24 1.44 -14.91
C GLN A 207 27.17 2.44 -15.38
N MET A 208 26.61 3.25 -14.49
CA MET A 208 25.70 4.35 -14.86
C MET A 208 26.43 5.49 -15.57
N GLU A 209 27.71 5.71 -15.26
CA GLU A 209 28.55 6.74 -15.90
C GLU A 209 29.22 6.24 -17.19
N SER A 210 29.14 4.94 -17.49
CA SER A 210 29.79 4.31 -18.62
C SER A 210 28.79 3.99 -19.74
N ASP A 211 29.12 4.37 -20.97
CA ASP A 211 28.38 3.97 -22.17
C ASP A 211 28.77 2.58 -22.70
N ALA A 212 29.73 1.90 -22.07
CA ALA A 212 30.17 0.58 -22.51
C ALA A 212 29.04 -0.46 -22.44
N GLU A 213 28.99 -1.33 -23.43
CA GLU A 213 28.11 -2.50 -23.41
C GLU A 213 28.64 -3.55 -22.43
N LEU A 214 27.74 -4.06 -21.60
CA LEU A 214 28.04 -5.13 -20.67
C LEU A 214 27.78 -6.48 -21.33
N SER A 215 28.78 -7.36 -21.28
CA SER A 215 28.64 -8.75 -21.72
C SER A 215 27.71 -9.53 -20.81
N GLY A 216 27.17 -10.64 -21.33
CA GLY A 216 26.24 -11.46 -20.56
C GLY A 216 26.84 -12.06 -19.27
N SER A 217 28.15 -12.34 -19.24
CA SER A 217 28.83 -12.78 -18.02
C SER A 217 28.92 -11.67 -16.97
N GLN A 218 29.17 -10.43 -17.41
CA GLN A 218 29.18 -9.27 -16.51
C GLN A 218 27.80 -9.01 -15.91
N TRP A 219 26.73 -9.09 -16.72
CA TRP A 219 25.36 -8.99 -16.19
C TRP A 219 25.04 -10.06 -15.15
N GLN A 220 25.42 -11.31 -15.41
CA GLN A 220 25.20 -12.40 -14.45
C GLN A 220 26.02 -12.21 -13.15
N ALA A 221 27.22 -11.63 -13.25
CA ALA A 221 28.02 -11.27 -12.09
C ALA A 221 27.34 -10.17 -11.26
N LEU A 222 26.80 -9.13 -11.90
CA LEU A 222 26.04 -8.06 -11.22
C LEU A 222 24.79 -8.60 -10.54
N ILE A 223 23.99 -9.42 -11.23
CA ILE A 223 22.82 -10.08 -10.64
C ILE A 223 23.23 -10.91 -9.43
N SER A 224 24.31 -11.68 -9.54
CA SER A 224 24.81 -12.51 -8.43
C SER A 224 25.26 -11.68 -7.23
N LEU A 225 25.93 -10.56 -7.48
CA LEU A 225 26.34 -9.62 -6.44
C LEU A 225 25.14 -9.00 -5.71
N HIS A 226 24.15 -8.49 -6.45
CA HIS A 226 22.93 -7.94 -5.85
C HIS A 226 22.12 -9.01 -5.12
N ARG A 227 22.04 -10.23 -5.66
CA ARG A 227 21.42 -11.37 -4.98
C ARG A 227 22.11 -11.69 -3.65
N THR A 228 23.45 -11.66 -3.61
CA THR A 228 24.21 -11.81 -2.35
C THR A 228 23.83 -10.71 -1.36
N LEU A 229 23.76 -9.45 -1.79
CA LEU A 229 23.35 -8.34 -0.90
C LEU A 229 21.95 -8.57 -0.32
N LEU A 230 21.00 -9.03 -1.14
CA LEU A 230 19.65 -9.35 -0.67
C LEU A 230 19.64 -10.50 0.36
N TYR A 231 20.48 -11.52 0.19
CA TYR A 231 20.63 -12.59 1.16
C TYR A 231 21.23 -12.10 2.49
N GLU A 232 22.26 -11.25 2.45
CA GLU A 232 22.84 -10.68 3.67
C GLU A 232 21.83 -9.82 4.44
N HIS A 233 21.00 -9.03 3.75
CA HIS A 233 19.89 -8.32 4.38
C HIS A 233 18.87 -9.28 5.02
N HIS A 234 18.47 -10.33 4.30
CA HIS A 234 17.54 -11.33 4.82
C HIS A 234 18.08 -12.03 6.07
N ASP A 235 19.34 -12.47 6.05
CA ASP A 235 20.03 -13.07 7.21
C ASP A 235 20.08 -12.07 8.38
N PHE A 236 20.36 -10.79 8.12
CA PHE A 236 20.35 -9.73 9.14
C PHE A 236 18.97 -9.59 9.78
N PHE A 237 17.90 -9.58 8.99
CA PHE A 237 16.55 -9.47 9.52
C PHE A 237 16.16 -10.71 10.33
N LEU A 238 16.45 -11.92 9.85
CA LEU A 238 16.16 -13.15 10.62
C LEU A 238 16.92 -13.20 11.94
N ALA A 239 18.20 -12.83 11.94
CA ALA A 239 19.01 -12.84 13.15
C ALA A 239 18.57 -11.76 14.15
N SER A 240 18.34 -10.53 13.67
CA SER A 240 17.94 -9.40 14.53
C SER A 240 16.51 -9.53 15.06
N GLN A 241 15.60 -10.15 14.30
CA GLN A 241 14.19 -10.36 14.68
C GLN A 241 13.91 -11.72 15.30
N HIS A 242 14.95 -12.52 15.57
CA HIS A 242 14.81 -13.84 16.18
C HIS A 242 14.01 -13.77 17.51
N PRO A 243 13.18 -14.79 17.84
CA PRO A 243 12.40 -14.79 19.08
C PRO A 243 13.23 -14.53 20.35
N SER A 244 14.43 -15.11 20.42
CA SER A 244 15.39 -14.91 21.53
C SER A 244 16.19 -13.60 21.48
N ALA A 245 16.02 -12.76 20.45
CA ALA A 245 16.73 -11.48 20.36
C ALA A 245 16.13 -10.46 21.34
N SER A 246 17.00 -9.70 22.03
CA SER A 246 16.56 -8.60 22.88
C SER A 246 15.96 -7.45 22.07
N LEU A 247 15.21 -6.59 22.75
CA LEU A 247 14.61 -5.40 22.14
C LEU A 247 15.66 -4.47 21.51
N VAL A 248 16.88 -4.43 22.07
CA VAL A 248 17.99 -3.65 21.51
C VAL A 248 18.42 -4.21 20.16
N LEU A 249 18.56 -5.54 20.03
CA LEU A 249 18.87 -6.19 18.76
C LEU A 249 17.76 -5.99 17.73
N LYS A 250 16.50 -6.16 18.12
CA LYS A 250 15.35 -5.97 17.22
C LYS A 250 15.27 -4.56 16.65
N ARG A 251 15.63 -3.53 17.44
CA ARG A 251 15.66 -2.12 17.01
C ARG A 251 16.81 -1.78 16.05
N LEU A 252 17.81 -2.65 15.87
CA LEU A 252 18.94 -2.36 14.97
C LEU A 252 18.50 -2.19 13.51
N ALA A 253 17.50 -2.95 13.07
CA ALA A 253 16.97 -2.86 11.73
C ALA A 253 16.42 -1.46 11.41
N GLU A 254 15.68 -0.86 12.33
CA GLU A 254 15.22 0.54 12.24
C GLU A 254 16.37 1.52 12.37
N LYS A 255 17.22 1.35 13.40
CA LYS A 255 18.36 2.24 13.70
C LYS A 255 19.30 2.40 12.50
N TYR A 256 19.52 1.32 11.75
CA TYR A 256 20.38 1.31 10.57
C TYR A 256 19.63 1.46 9.25
N ALA A 257 18.33 1.76 9.30
CA ALA A 257 17.45 1.90 8.14
C ALA A 257 17.57 0.72 7.15
N MET A 258 17.65 -0.50 7.67
CA MET A 258 17.89 -1.70 6.88
C MET A 258 16.89 -1.91 5.75
N PRO A 259 15.56 -1.72 5.94
CA PRO A 259 14.61 -1.86 4.84
C PRO A 259 14.86 -0.84 3.73
N ALA A 260 15.09 0.43 4.09
CA ALA A 260 15.34 1.50 3.12
C ALA A 260 16.67 1.29 2.36
N ARG A 261 17.71 0.81 3.03
CA ARG A 261 19.00 0.46 2.40
C ARG A 261 18.88 -0.71 1.44
N MET A 262 18.18 -1.77 1.85
CA MET A 262 17.91 -2.93 1.01
C MET A 262 17.17 -2.53 -0.26
N TRP A 263 16.13 -1.69 -0.14
CA TRP A 263 15.42 -1.16 -1.30
C TRP A 263 16.35 -0.31 -2.17
N ARG A 264 16.98 0.73 -1.60
CA ARG A 264 17.76 1.71 -2.34
C ARG A 264 18.97 1.10 -3.05
N TYR A 265 19.80 0.34 -2.32
CA TYR A 265 21.09 -0.15 -2.81
C TYR A 265 21.04 -1.61 -3.29
N GLY A 266 20.12 -2.40 -2.74
CA GLY A 266 19.94 -3.80 -3.13
C GLY A 266 19.10 -3.96 -4.38
N ILE A 267 18.05 -3.16 -4.54
CA ILE A 267 17.02 -3.38 -5.57
C ILE A 267 16.95 -2.21 -6.56
N HIS A 268 16.56 -1.03 -6.07
CA HIS A 268 16.19 0.11 -6.90
C HIS A 268 17.33 0.62 -7.78
N SER A 269 18.51 0.87 -7.20
CA SER A 269 19.67 1.35 -7.98
C SER A 269 20.04 0.42 -9.13
N PHE A 270 19.93 -0.89 -8.92
CA PHE A 270 20.24 -1.86 -9.95
C PHE A 270 19.14 -1.98 -11.00
N LEU A 271 17.86 -1.92 -10.60
CA LEU A 271 16.74 -1.81 -11.54
C LEU A 271 16.87 -0.58 -12.43
N GLU A 272 17.33 0.55 -11.89
CA GLU A 272 17.55 1.76 -12.68
C GLU A 272 18.70 1.60 -13.67
N LEU A 273 19.82 0.98 -13.28
CA LEU A 273 20.91 0.64 -14.21
C LEU A 273 20.41 -0.28 -15.34
N LEU A 274 19.66 -1.33 -14.99
CA LEU A 274 19.06 -2.24 -15.96
C LEU A 274 18.12 -1.48 -16.90
N ARG A 275 17.23 -0.63 -16.36
CA ARG A 275 16.29 0.17 -17.14
C ARG A 275 16.98 1.11 -18.12
N GLN A 276 18.10 1.73 -17.73
CA GLN A 276 18.87 2.63 -18.60
C GLN A 276 19.51 1.90 -19.79
N LYS A 277 19.82 0.61 -19.66
CA LYS A 277 20.47 -0.23 -20.68
C LYS A 277 19.46 -1.07 -21.49
N LEU A 278 18.19 -0.66 -21.51
CA LEU A 278 17.18 -1.28 -22.38
C LEU A 278 17.38 -0.83 -23.83
N PRO A 279 17.11 -1.71 -24.82
CA PRO A 279 16.46 -3.03 -24.68
C PRO A 279 17.41 -4.20 -24.33
N GLU A 280 18.73 -4.02 -24.38
CA GLU A 280 19.72 -5.11 -24.27
C GLU A 280 19.70 -5.81 -22.91
N SER A 281 19.32 -5.08 -21.86
CA SER A 281 19.25 -5.59 -20.49
C SER A 281 17.95 -6.34 -20.14
N LEU A 282 16.98 -6.44 -21.07
CA LEU A 282 15.61 -6.86 -20.75
C LEU A 282 15.55 -8.19 -19.99
N ASP A 283 16.14 -9.26 -20.52
CA ASP A 283 16.10 -10.59 -19.89
C ASP A 283 16.75 -10.59 -18.50
N TYR A 284 17.80 -9.80 -18.31
CA TYR A 284 18.48 -9.63 -17.02
C TYR A 284 17.61 -8.88 -16.02
N MET A 285 16.88 -7.86 -16.50
CA MET A 285 15.92 -7.11 -15.69
C MET A 285 14.77 -7.99 -15.24
N LEU A 286 14.21 -8.82 -16.12
CA LEU A 286 13.15 -9.77 -15.77
C LEU A 286 13.63 -10.80 -14.74
N ASN A 287 14.84 -11.34 -14.93
CA ASN A 287 15.44 -12.28 -13.99
C ASN A 287 15.64 -11.62 -12.61
N PHE A 288 16.18 -10.40 -12.57
CA PHE A 288 16.43 -9.71 -11.31
C PHE A 288 15.12 -9.33 -10.58
N ILE A 289 14.09 -8.87 -11.31
CA ILE A 289 12.77 -8.60 -10.72
C ILE A 289 12.23 -9.86 -10.05
N ASN A 290 12.33 -11.04 -10.68
CA ASN A 290 11.88 -12.30 -10.08
C ASN A 290 12.65 -12.63 -8.80
N ILE A 291 13.97 -12.45 -8.79
CA ILE A 291 14.82 -12.67 -7.59
C ILE A 291 14.39 -11.74 -6.46
N ALA A 292 14.26 -10.44 -6.75
CA ALA A 292 13.86 -9.44 -5.75
C ALA A 292 12.45 -9.70 -5.23
N TYR A 293 11.50 -10.06 -6.11
CA TYR A 293 10.12 -10.37 -5.73
C TYR A 293 10.06 -11.58 -4.80
N CYS A 294 10.74 -12.68 -5.13
CA CYS A 294 10.84 -13.85 -4.26
C CYS A 294 11.45 -13.51 -2.90
N MET A 295 12.48 -12.65 -2.87
CA MET A 295 13.08 -12.21 -1.61
C MET A 295 12.11 -11.39 -0.76
N MET A 296 11.38 -10.45 -1.36
CA MET A 296 10.39 -9.64 -0.65
C MET A 296 9.23 -10.50 -0.12
N THR A 297 8.76 -11.48 -0.90
CA THR A 297 7.73 -12.44 -0.44
C THR A 297 8.24 -13.27 0.75
N LEU A 298 9.49 -13.75 0.69
CA LEU A 298 10.09 -14.48 1.80
C LEU A 298 10.20 -13.63 3.08
N LEU A 299 10.57 -12.36 2.96
CA LEU A 299 10.61 -11.42 4.09
C LEU A 299 9.22 -11.10 4.63
N LEU A 300 8.21 -10.97 3.76
CA LEU A 300 6.82 -10.78 4.17
C LEU A 300 6.29 -11.95 5.02
N GLU A 301 6.70 -13.18 4.70
CA GLU A 301 6.34 -14.39 5.43
C GLU A 301 7.15 -14.57 6.72
N SER A 302 8.45 -14.26 6.70
CA SER A 302 9.38 -14.58 7.79
C SER A 302 9.61 -13.44 8.79
N VAL A 303 9.41 -12.18 8.40
CA VAL A 303 9.74 -11.00 9.20
C VAL A 303 8.59 -9.98 9.14
N SER A 304 7.61 -10.16 10.02
CA SER A 304 6.39 -9.33 10.06
C SER A 304 6.59 -7.89 10.54
N ALA A 305 7.71 -7.59 11.21
CA ALA A 305 8.01 -6.28 11.80
C ALA A 305 7.99 -5.12 10.78
N PHE A 306 8.32 -5.41 9.51
CA PHE A 306 8.37 -4.43 8.42
C PHE A 306 7.37 -4.77 7.30
N ARG A 307 6.28 -5.46 7.65
CA ARG A 307 5.28 -5.97 6.69
C ARG A 307 4.83 -4.91 5.69
N ASP A 308 4.52 -3.71 6.15
CA ASP A 308 3.99 -2.66 5.29
C ASP A 308 5.04 -2.22 4.24
N THR A 309 6.31 -2.10 4.65
CA THR A 309 7.43 -1.86 3.73
C THR A 309 7.57 -2.95 2.67
N TRP A 310 7.42 -4.22 3.06
CA TRP A 310 7.53 -5.35 2.13
C TRP A 310 6.38 -5.39 1.12
N ILE A 311 5.16 -5.10 1.57
CA ILE A 311 3.97 -4.99 0.70
C ILE A 311 4.20 -3.90 -0.36
N GLU A 312 4.68 -2.73 0.06
CA GLU A 312 4.94 -1.63 -0.85
C GLU A 312 6.02 -1.99 -1.89
N CYS A 313 7.13 -2.61 -1.45
CA CYS A 313 8.19 -3.09 -2.34
C CYS A 313 7.67 -4.10 -3.37
N LEU A 314 6.75 -4.99 -2.98
CA LEU A 314 6.11 -5.95 -3.89
C LEU A 314 5.23 -5.25 -4.93
N GLY A 315 4.49 -4.21 -4.52
CA GLY A 315 3.73 -3.35 -5.42
C GLY A 315 4.62 -2.64 -6.45
N ASP A 316 5.75 -2.09 -6.00
CA ASP A 316 6.75 -1.44 -6.86
C ASP A 316 7.40 -2.41 -7.84
N LEU A 317 7.82 -3.60 -7.38
CA LEU A 317 8.41 -4.63 -8.24
C LEU A 317 7.43 -5.10 -9.32
N ALA A 318 6.18 -5.32 -8.96
CA ALA A 318 5.12 -5.66 -9.91
C ALA A 318 4.90 -4.52 -10.92
N ARG A 319 4.98 -3.26 -10.49
CA ARG A 319 4.89 -2.08 -11.36
C ARG A 319 6.08 -1.97 -12.33
N TYR A 320 7.30 -2.25 -11.88
CA TYR A 320 8.46 -2.37 -12.76
C TYR A 320 8.24 -3.45 -13.81
N ARG A 321 7.76 -4.63 -13.39
CA ARG A 321 7.48 -5.76 -14.30
C ARG A 321 6.40 -5.42 -15.33
N MET A 322 5.34 -4.74 -14.92
CA MET A 322 4.29 -4.20 -15.79
C MET A 322 4.86 -3.21 -16.81
N ALA A 323 5.77 -2.32 -16.40
CA ALA A 323 6.29 -1.25 -17.25
C ALA A 323 7.26 -1.74 -18.33
N VAL A 324 7.97 -2.84 -18.09
CA VAL A 324 8.92 -3.43 -19.08
C VAL A 324 8.26 -4.47 -20.00
N GLU A 325 7.06 -4.93 -19.66
CA GLU A 325 6.30 -5.88 -20.47
C GLU A 325 5.53 -5.14 -21.58
N ASP A 326 6.25 -4.80 -22.65
CA ASP A 326 5.68 -4.04 -23.78
C ASP A 326 5.07 -4.94 -24.87
N ASN A 327 5.37 -6.24 -24.88
CA ASN A 327 5.06 -7.12 -26.01
C ASN A 327 3.69 -7.83 -25.92
N ASP A 328 3.23 -8.22 -24.71
CA ASP A 328 1.92 -8.85 -24.51
C ASP A 328 1.03 -7.98 -23.59
N PRO A 329 -0.06 -7.38 -24.10
CA PRO A 329 -0.98 -6.58 -23.28
C PRO A 329 -1.63 -7.39 -22.15
N ARG A 330 -1.73 -8.73 -22.27
CA ARG A 330 -2.27 -9.58 -21.22
C ARG A 330 -1.30 -9.71 -20.06
N ASP A 331 -0.01 -9.90 -20.34
CA ASP A 331 1.00 -9.98 -19.29
C ASP A 331 1.13 -8.66 -18.56
N ARG A 332 1.04 -7.53 -19.30
CA ARG A 332 0.95 -6.21 -18.70
C ARG A 332 -0.26 -6.06 -17.77
N GLU A 333 -1.45 -6.52 -18.19
CA GLU A 333 -2.64 -6.48 -17.34
C GLU A 333 -2.51 -7.38 -16.10
N VAL A 334 -1.89 -8.56 -16.23
CA VAL A 334 -1.61 -9.44 -15.09
C VAL A 334 -0.74 -8.71 -14.06
N TRP A 335 0.36 -8.09 -14.48
CA TRP A 335 1.24 -7.36 -13.56
C TRP A 335 0.64 -6.06 -13.03
N ALA A 336 -0.22 -5.40 -13.81
CA ALA A 336 -1.05 -4.31 -13.31
C ALA A 336 -1.98 -4.79 -12.18
N GLY A 337 -2.60 -5.96 -12.34
CA GLY A 337 -3.40 -6.61 -11.31
C GLY A 337 -2.60 -6.96 -10.05
N VAL A 338 -1.41 -7.56 -10.19
CA VAL A 338 -0.53 -7.87 -9.04
C VAL A 338 -0.08 -6.60 -8.31
N SER A 339 0.26 -5.54 -9.05
CA SER A 339 0.64 -4.26 -8.44
C SER A 339 -0.54 -3.62 -7.71
N ARG A 340 -1.73 -3.65 -8.31
CA ARG A 340 -2.97 -3.14 -7.70
C ARG A 340 -3.31 -3.88 -6.42
N TYR A 341 -3.22 -5.21 -6.44
CA TYR A 341 -3.41 -6.05 -5.25
C TYR A 341 -2.54 -5.57 -4.07
N TRP A 342 -1.23 -5.44 -4.28
CA TRP A 342 -0.33 -5.04 -3.19
C TRP A 342 -0.59 -3.63 -2.68
N TYR A 343 -0.80 -2.65 -3.56
CA TYR A 343 -1.13 -1.29 -3.11
C TYR A 343 -2.52 -1.17 -2.49
N SER A 344 -3.49 -2.03 -2.85
CA SER A 344 -4.78 -2.09 -2.17
C SER A 344 -4.63 -2.61 -0.74
N GLN A 345 -3.82 -3.67 -0.53
CA GLN A 345 -3.49 -4.16 0.81
C GLN A 345 -2.79 -3.09 1.65
N ASP A 346 -1.86 -2.35 1.05
CA ASP A 346 -1.17 -1.25 1.72
C ASP A 346 -2.13 -0.09 2.03
N ALA A 347 -2.94 0.34 1.07
CA ALA A 347 -3.97 1.35 1.28
C ALA A 347 -4.97 0.95 2.36
N ASP A 348 -5.23 -0.35 2.53
CA ASP A 348 -6.12 -0.83 3.55
C ASP A 348 -5.54 -0.76 4.97
N ARG A 349 -4.22 -0.92 5.08
CA ARG A 349 -3.44 -0.83 6.32
C ARG A 349 -3.07 0.60 6.66
N ASN A 350 -2.77 1.39 5.64
CA ASN A 350 -2.28 2.75 5.71
C ASN A 350 -3.21 3.74 4.97
N PRO A 351 -4.53 3.77 5.28
CA PRO A 351 -5.51 4.57 4.51
C PRO A 351 -5.21 6.07 4.54
N ASN A 352 -4.52 6.53 5.58
CA ASN A 352 -4.13 7.91 5.81
C ASN A 352 -3.02 8.42 4.87
N VAL A 353 -2.34 7.54 4.12
CA VAL A 353 -1.16 7.88 3.32
C VAL A 353 -1.55 8.15 1.86
N GLY A 354 -1.51 9.43 1.46
CA GLY A 354 -1.86 9.86 0.11
C GLY A 354 -0.95 9.29 -0.98
N ARG A 355 0.32 9.00 -0.67
CA ARG A 355 1.27 8.42 -1.63
C ARG A 355 0.82 7.05 -2.16
N ILE A 356 0.22 6.21 -1.32
CA ILE A 356 -0.29 4.90 -1.74
C ILE A 356 -1.53 5.08 -2.63
N GLN A 357 -2.39 6.05 -2.31
CA GLN A 357 -3.52 6.41 -3.18
C GLN A 357 -3.03 6.89 -4.55
N HIS A 358 -1.93 7.65 -4.61
CA HIS A 358 -1.32 8.05 -5.89
C HIS A 358 -0.85 6.85 -6.72
N HIS A 359 -0.28 5.82 -6.10
CA HIS A 359 0.08 4.59 -6.81
C HIS A 359 -1.15 3.88 -7.40
N LEU A 360 -2.25 3.78 -6.65
CA LEU A 360 -3.52 3.25 -7.15
C LEU A 360 -4.07 4.10 -8.33
N ALA A 361 -3.91 5.42 -8.29
CA ALA A 361 -4.30 6.30 -9.40
C ALA A 361 -3.53 6.01 -10.70
N VAL A 362 -2.24 5.65 -10.60
CA VAL A 362 -1.45 5.27 -11.79
C VAL A 362 -1.97 3.96 -12.40
N LEU A 363 -2.41 3.03 -11.55
CA LEU A 363 -2.89 1.69 -11.93
C LEU A 363 -4.37 1.63 -12.32
N ALA A 364 -5.14 2.70 -12.07
CA ALA A 364 -6.55 2.79 -12.44
C ALA A 364 -6.77 2.98 -13.95
N ARG A 365 -5.71 3.13 -14.76
CA ARG A 365 -5.85 3.22 -16.23
C ARG A 365 -6.56 1.97 -16.80
N PRO A 366 -7.45 2.13 -17.80
CA PRO A 366 -7.83 3.36 -18.49
C PRO A 366 -9.00 4.15 -17.85
N ASP A 367 -9.44 3.82 -16.63
CA ASP A 367 -10.58 4.46 -15.97
C ASP A 367 -10.24 5.88 -15.46
N LEU A 368 -10.53 6.89 -16.27
CA LEU A 368 -10.19 8.28 -15.98
C LEU A 368 -10.89 8.84 -14.72
N LEU A 369 -12.10 8.37 -14.41
CA LEU A 369 -12.83 8.82 -13.22
C LEU A 369 -12.14 8.28 -11.96
N GLN A 370 -11.83 6.99 -11.96
CA GLN A 370 -11.11 6.35 -10.87
C GLN A 370 -9.68 6.91 -10.70
N GLN A 371 -9.01 7.25 -11.81
CA GLN A 371 -7.72 7.96 -11.76
C GLN A 371 -7.85 9.32 -11.05
N LEU A 372 -8.82 10.17 -11.45
CA LEU A 372 -9.02 11.47 -10.82
C LEU A 372 -9.40 11.32 -9.34
N PHE A 373 -10.24 10.33 -9.01
CA PHE A 373 -10.59 9.99 -7.63
C PHE A 373 -9.36 9.70 -6.78
N TYR A 374 -8.52 8.75 -7.18
CA TYR A 374 -7.34 8.40 -6.38
C TYR A 374 -6.31 9.54 -6.31
N TYR A 375 -6.12 10.31 -7.39
CA TYR A 375 -5.23 11.47 -7.36
C TYR A 375 -5.75 12.57 -6.42
N THR A 376 -7.04 12.89 -6.47
CA THR A 376 -7.61 13.90 -5.57
C THR A 376 -7.64 13.41 -4.13
N LYS A 377 -7.95 12.13 -3.89
CA LYS A 377 -7.83 11.47 -2.58
C LYS A 377 -6.40 11.57 -2.04
N ALA A 378 -5.38 11.33 -2.87
CA ALA A 378 -3.98 11.47 -2.48
C ALA A 378 -3.62 12.88 -1.99
N LEU A 379 -4.26 13.91 -2.54
CA LEU A 379 -4.07 15.31 -2.15
C LEU A 379 -4.79 15.69 -0.85
N VAL A 380 -5.92 15.06 -0.54
CA VAL A 380 -6.74 15.37 0.65
C VAL A 380 -6.67 14.30 1.74
N SER A 381 -5.77 13.33 1.61
CA SER A 381 -5.44 12.37 2.67
C SER A 381 -4.85 13.06 3.90
N VAL A 382 -4.96 12.42 5.07
CA VAL A 382 -4.39 12.93 6.33
C VAL A 382 -2.89 13.22 6.22
N ARG A 383 -2.16 12.35 5.51
CA ARG A 383 -0.78 12.56 5.07
C ARG A 383 -0.84 12.80 3.56
N PRO A 384 -1.02 14.06 3.11
CA PRO A 384 -1.21 14.36 1.70
C PRO A 384 0.06 14.07 0.90
N PHE A 385 -0.10 13.84 -0.41
CA PHE A 385 1.02 13.66 -1.35
C PHE A 385 0.99 14.74 -2.44
N PRO A 386 1.64 15.91 -2.20
CA PRO A 386 1.55 17.07 -3.09
C PRO A 386 2.00 16.80 -4.53
N SER A 387 2.93 15.88 -4.75
CA SER A 387 3.38 15.49 -6.10
C SER A 387 2.24 14.91 -6.97
N ALA A 388 1.12 14.49 -6.38
CA ALA A 388 -0.06 14.10 -7.14
C ALA A 388 -0.63 15.26 -7.98
N ARG A 389 -0.38 16.53 -7.64
CA ARG A 389 -0.86 17.70 -8.41
C ARG A 389 -0.37 17.67 -9.85
N GLU A 390 0.89 17.32 -10.08
CA GLU A 390 1.45 17.21 -11.44
C GLU A 390 0.73 16.11 -12.24
N SER A 391 0.35 15.02 -11.57
CA SER A 391 -0.40 13.92 -12.20
C SER A 391 -1.84 14.31 -12.51
N VAL A 392 -2.50 15.09 -11.65
CA VAL A 392 -3.83 15.67 -11.93
C VAL A 392 -3.76 16.61 -13.13
N ILE A 393 -2.77 17.51 -13.17
CA ILE A 393 -2.57 18.42 -14.31
C ILE A 393 -2.40 17.62 -15.60
N LEU A 394 -1.55 16.60 -15.62
CA LEU A 394 -1.34 15.76 -16.80
C LEU A 394 -2.63 15.04 -17.24
N LEU A 395 -3.43 14.54 -16.29
CA LEU A 395 -4.71 13.88 -16.57
C LEU A 395 -5.75 14.84 -17.15
N LEU A 396 -5.81 16.07 -16.64
CA LEU A 396 -6.82 17.06 -16.99
C LEU A 396 -6.46 17.91 -18.21
N ASN A 397 -5.16 18.01 -18.57
CA ASN A 397 -4.67 18.84 -19.67
C ASN A 397 -5.43 18.65 -21.01
N PRO A 398 -5.80 17.42 -21.44
CA PRO A 398 -6.58 17.21 -22.66
C PRO A 398 -7.98 17.87 -22.66
N TYR A 399 -8.51 18.26 -21.50
CA TYR A 399 -9.84 18.84 -21.32
C TYR A 399 -9.80 20.36 -21.08
N ASN A 400 -8.61 20.96 -21.03
CA ASN A 400 -8.47 22.39 -20.78
C ASN A 400 -8.67 23.22 -22.05
N GLY A 401 -9.85 23.87 -22.18
CA GLY A 401 -10.16 24.76 -23.30
C GLY A 401 -10.30 24.05 -24.67
N GLN A 402 -10.36 22.72 -24.69
CA GLN A 402 -10.51 21.92 -25.91
C GLN A 402 -11.96 21.46 -26.11
N PRO A 403 -12.42 21.26 -27.36
CA PRO A 403 -13.69 20.60 -27.63
C PRO A 403 -13.69 19.18 -27.05
N LEU A 404 -14.77 18.80 -26.36
CA LEU A 404 -14.86 17.47 -25.76
C LEU A 404 -14.94 16.41 -26.86
N PRO A 405 -14.06 15.38 -26.87
CA PRO A 405 -14.07 14.34 -27.91
C PRO A 405 -15.40 13.58 -27.98
N GLN A 406 -16.01 13.36 -26.81
CA GLN A 406 -17.35 12.81 -26.61
C GLN A 406 -17.97 13.52 -25.41
N HIS A 407 -19.28 13.79 -25.45
CA HIS A 407 -20.01 14.39 -24.32
C HIS A 407 -20.60 13.30 -23.42
N THR A 408 -19.76 12.67 -22.60
CA THR A 408 -20.17 11.73 -21.55
C THR A 408 -20.16 12.42 -20.20
N VAL A 409 -20.81 11.82 -19.19
CA VAL A 409 -20.74 12.30 -17.79
C VAL A 409 -19.28 12.48 -17.36
N VAL A 410 -18.43 11.48 -17.63
CA VAL A 410 -17.01 11.48 -17.23
C VAL A 410 -16.22 12.59 -17.92
N THR A 411 -16.35 12.78 -19.24
CA THR A 411 -15.58 13.83 -19.94
C THR A 411 -16.03 15.23 -19.54
N ALA A 412 -17.34 15.45 -19.34
CA ALA A 412 -17.86 16.72 -18.83
C ALA A 412 -17.39 16.99 -17.39
N PHE A 413 -17.34 15.94 -16.56
CA PHE A 413 -16.81 16.02 -15.20
C PHE A 413 -15.33 16.40 -15.18
N LEU A 414 -14.50 15.73 -15.99
CA LEU A 414 -13.07 16.03 -16.12
C LEU A 414 -12.83 17.45 -16.66
N ALA A 415 -13.62 17.93 -17.62
CA ALA A 415 -13.52 19.29 -18.12
C ALA A 415 -13.87 20.34 -17.05
N THR A 416 -14.93 20.08 -16.27
CA THR A 416 -15.32 20.94 -15.15
C THR A 416 -14.22 21.01 -14.10
N HIS A 417 -13.67 19.85 -13.71
CA HIS A 417 -12.55 19.77 -12.78
C HIS A 417 -11.26 20.37 -13.36
N SER A 418 -11.02 20.29 -14.67
CA SER A 418 -9.87 20.93 -15.33
C SER A 418 -9.90 22.44 -15.10
N VAL A 419 -11.02 23.09 -15.41
CA VAL A 419 -11.15 24.55 -15.23
C VAL A 419 -11.08 24.92 -13.75
N LEU A 420 -11.73 24.16 -12.87
CA LEU A 420 -11.70 24.41 -11.43
C LEU A 420 -10.27 24.28 -10.85
N PHE A 421 -9.57 23.19 -11.17
CA PHE A 421 -8.24 22.89 -10.67
C PHE A 421 -7.18 23.89 -11.16
N THR A 422 -7.28 24.34 -12.42
CA THR A 422 -6.36 25.34 -12.99
C THR A 422 -6.79 26.79 -12.74
N ARG A 423 -7.82 27.03 -11.92
CA ARG A 423 -8.34 28.38 -11.61
C ARG A 423 -8.75 29.18 -12.86
N GLY A 424 -9.40 28.51 -13.81
CA GLY A 424 -9.87 29.13 -15.04
C GLY A 424 -11.06 30.09 -14.84
N PRO A 425 -11.51 30.76 -15.91
CA PRO A 425 -12.58 31.75 -15.83
C PRO A 425 -13.89 31.21 -15.27
N GLY A 426 -14.57 32.00 -14.42
CA GLY A 426 -15.78 31.57 -13.73
C GLY A 426 -16.95 31.23 -14.66
N GLU A 427 -17.15 31.98 -15.74
CA GLU A 427 -18.19 31.71 -16.74
C GLU A 427 -18.00 30.37 -17.44
N GLN A 428 -16.74 30.03 -17.75
CA GLN A 428 -16.39 28.75 -18.35
C GLN A 428 -16.67 27.61 -17.39
N PHE A 429 -16.29 27.77 -16.10
CA PHE A 429 -16.61 26.81 -15.06
C PHE A 429 -18.12 26.58 -14.95
N VAL A 430 -18.92 27.64 -14.84
CA VAL A 430 -20.39 27.54 -14.72
C VAL A 430 -21.00 26.82 -15.92
N THR A 431 -20.52 27.12 -17.13
CA THR A 431 -21.00 26.47 -18.37
C THR A 431 -20.72 24.97 -18.34
N LEU A 432 -19.49 24.56 -18.01
CA LEU A 432 -19.10 23.16 -17.96
C LEU A 432 -19.79 22.40 -16.82
N ALA A 433 -19.90 23.02 -15.64
CA ALA A 433 -20.59 22.45 -14.48
C ALA A 433 -22.08 22.20 -14.79
N ASN A 434 -22.77 23.18 -15.38
CA ASN A 434 -24.17 23.01 -15.79
C ASN A 434 -24.35 21.89 -16.82
N HIS A 435 -23.44 21.80 -17.79
CA HIS A 435 -23.44 20.72 -18.78
C HIS A 435 -23.22 19.35 -18.13
N PHE A 436 -22.24 19.24 -17.23
CA PHE A 436 -22.01 18.02 -16.44
C PHE A 436 -23.25 17.63 -15.62
N LEU A 437 -23.83 18.55 -14.85
CA LEU A 437 -25.00 18.28 -14.01
C LEU A 437 -26.21 17.85 -14.84
N ALA A 438 -26.41 18.44 -16.03
CA ALA A 438 -27.47 18.03 -16.95
C ALA A 438 -27.27 16.60 -17.48
N LEU A 439 -26.04 16.23 -17.85
CA LEU A 439 -25.71 14.87 -18.25
C LEU A 439 -25.88 13.87 -17.09
N LEU A 440 -25.38 14.21 -15.90
CA LEU A 440 -25.50 13.38 -14.71
C LEU A 440 -26.98 13.09 -14.41
N ARG A 441 -27.84 14.11 -14.41
CA ARG A 441 -29.29 13.95 -14.19
C ARG A 441 -29.91 12.96 -15.18
N ARG A 442 -29.48 12.97 -16.44
CA ARG A 442 -30.01 12.08 -17.49
C ARG A 442 -29.49 10.65 -17.36
N GLU A 443 -28.25 10.48 -16.92
CA GLU A 443 -27.51 9.23 -17.01
C GLU A 443 -27.20 8.60 -15.65
N ILE A 444 -27.76 9.12 -14.55
CA ILE A 444 -27.52 8.65 -13.19
C ILE A 444 -27.78 7.14 -13.00
N HIS A 445 -28.85 6.61 -13.61
CA HIS A 445 -29.20 5.18 -13.59
C HIS A 445 -28.18 4.29 -14.33
N ARG A 446 -27.24 4.91 -15.06
CA ARG A 446 -26.13 4.24 -15.75
C ARG A 446 -24.81 4.37 -15.00
N LEU A 447 -24.76 5.08 -13.87
CA LEU A 447 -23.57 5.11 -13.03
C LEU A 447 -23.22 3.66 -12.65
N GLY A 448 -22.03 3.26 -13.07
CA GLY A 448 -21.57 1.89 -13.08
C GLY A 448 -21.22 1.31 -11.70
N ARG A 449 -21.02 -0.02 -11.72
CA ARG A 449 -20.63 -0.93 -10.62
C ARG A 449 -21.26 -0.61 -9.26
N GLN A 450 -22.60 -0.60 -9.20
CA GLN A 450 -23.41 -0.53 -7.96
C GLN A 450 -23.25 0.78 -7.15
N GLY A 451 -23.08 1.91 -7.85
CA GLY A 451 -23.04 3.24 -7.21
C GLY A 451 -21.65 3.73 -6.78
N GLN A 452 -20.59 2.93 -6.99
CA GLN A 452 -19.22 3.32 -6.67
C GLN A 452 -18.72 4.51 -7.49
N GLU A 453 -19.09 4.59 -8.78
CA GLU A 453 -18.74 5.75 -9.62
C GLU A 453 -19.29 7.06 -9.05
N GLY A 454 -20.48 7.02 -8.45
CA GLY A 454 -21.05 8.18 -7.77
C GLY A 454 -20.24 8.58 -6.52
N VAL A 455 -19.65 7.61 -5.81
CA VAL A 455 -18.72 7.88 -4.69
C VAL A 455 -17.44 8.54 -5.19
N TYR A 456 -16.90 8.10 -6.33
CA TYR A 456 -15.74 8.74 -6.97
C TYR A 456 -16.04 10.20 -7.33
N ILE A 457 -17.16 10.44 -8.00
CA ILE A 457 -17.63 11.79 -8.35
C ILE A 457 -17.76 12.65 -7.08
N MET A 458 -18.51 12.16 -6.08
CA MET A 458 -18.72 12.92 -4.85
C MET A 458 -17.42 13.17 -4.10
N SER A 459 -16.52 12.19 -3.99
CA SER A 459 -15.23 12.38 -3.32
C SER A 459 -14.35 13.39 -4.04
N CYS A 460 -14.34 13.42 -5.38
CA CYS A 460 -13.65 14.46 -6.15
C CYS A 460 -14.25 15.86 -5.92
N CYS A 461 -15.58 15.96 -5.88
CA CYS A 461 -16.30 17.18 -5.54
C CYS A 461 -15.91 17.66 -4.14
N LEU A 462 -15.96 16.79 -3.12
CA LEU A 462 -15.56 17.12 -1.75
C LEU A 462 -14.08 17.52 -1.65
N ALA A 463 -13.19 16.87 -2.42
CA ALA A 463 -11.80 17.31 -2.51
C ALA A 463 -11.68 18.75 -3.04
N SER A 464 -12.57 19.18 -3.93
CA SER A 464 -12.59 20.58 -4.43
C SER A 464 -13.09 21.59 -3.40
N VAL A 465 -13.95 21.20 -2.45
CA VAL A 465 -14.32 22.03 -1.28
C VAL A 465 -13.10 22.31 -0.41
N LEU A 466 -12.20 21.34 -0.33
CA LEU A 466 -10.90 21.45 0.35
C LEU A 466 -9.81 22.03 -0.56
N GLU A 467 -10.18 22.62 -1.70
CA GLU A 467 -9.27 23.17 -2.71
C GLU A 467 -8.16 22.18 -3.13
N TYR A 468 -8.48 20.89 -3.16
CA TYR A 468 -7.54 19.81 -3.44
C TYR A 468 -6.31 19.82 -2.51
N GLY A 469 -6.51 20.18 -1.24
CA GLY A 469 -5.47 20.17 -0.20
C GLY A 469 -4.41 21.24 -0.41
N GLU A 470 -4.76 22.41 -0.96
CA GLU A 470 -3.83 23.56 -0.93
C GLU A 470 -3.42 23.86 0.54
N PRO A 471 -2.13 24.16 0.81
CA PRO A 471 -1.66 24.43 2.17
C PRO A 471 -2.43 25.54 2.90
N GLU A 472 -2.86 26.56 2.16
CA GLU A 472 -3.58 27.73 2.68
C GLU A 472 -5.11 27.60 2.62
N ALA A 473 -5.64 26.44 2.21
CA ALA A 473 -7.08 26.22 2.14
C ALA A 473 -7.66 26.15 3.56
N ILE A 474 -8.52 27.12 3.90
CA ILE A 474 -9.11 27.26 5.24
C ILE A 474 -9.81 25.96 5.65
N MET A 475 -10.60 25.38 4.75
CA MET A 475 -11.34 24.14 5.02
C MET A 475 -10.40 22.96 5.27
N ALA A 476 -9.34 22.81 4.47
CA ALA A 476 -8.36 21.74 4.66
C ALA A 476 -7.60 21.90 5.99
N MET A 477 -7.24 23.13 6.34
CA MET A 477 -6.60 23.44 7.62
C MET A 477 -7.53 23.13 8.81
N GLU A 478 -8.83 23.45 8.72
CA GLU A 478 -9.76 23.23 9.81
C GLU A 478 -9.91 21.74 10.18
N PHE A 479 -10.04 20.88 9.17
CA PHE A 479 -10.01 19.43 9.37
C PHE A 479 -8.64 18.92 9.87
N SER A 480 -7.55 19.63 9.57
CA SER A 480 -6.20 19.23 9.97
C SER A 480 -5.83 19.63 11.41
N LYS A 481 -6.45 20.68 11.98
CA LYS A 481 -6.12 21.22 13.31
C LYS A 481 -6.54 20.32 14.47
N ARG A 482 -7.61 19.55 14.32
CA ARG A 482 -8.26 18.81 15.43
C ARG A 482 -7.90 17.33 15.50
N LYS A 483 -6.67 16.95 15.11
CA LYS A 483 -6.17 15.56 15.07
C LYS A 483 -6.27 14.79 16.41
N THR A 484 -6.44 15.47 17.54
CA THR A 484 -6.48 14.86 18.87
C THR A 484 -7.87 14.88 19.51
N GLU A 485 -8.89 15.41 18.84
CA GLU A 485 -10.23 15.48 19.40
C GLU A 485 -11.00 14.19 19.18
N THR A 486 -11.73 13.76 20.21
CA THR A 486 -12.70 12.69 20.10
C THR A 486 -14.01 13.21 19.49
N VAL A 487 -14.77 12.33 18.85
CA VAL A 487 -16.11 12.67 18.32
C VAL A 487 -17.00 13.29 19.40
N ALA A 488 -16.89 12.83 20.65
CA ALA A 488 -17.66 13.35 21.77
C ALA A 488 -17.29 14.81 22.11
N GLU A 489 -16.00 15.16 22.11
CA GLU A 489 -15.52 16.52 22.36
C GLU A 489 -15.93 17.48 21.25
N SER A 490 -15.71 17.10 19.98
CA SER A 490 -16.11 17.94 18.85
C SER A 490 -17.64 18.11 18.78
N HIS A 491 -18.41 17.09 19.15
CA HIS A 491 -19.86 17.16 19.23
C HIS A 491 -20.35 18.08 20.36
N ALA A 492 -19.74 17.98 21.55
CA ALA A 492 -20.06 18.86 22.67
C ALA A 492 -19.77 20.34 22.32
N PHE A 493 -18.63 20.59 21.67
CA PHE A 493 -18.29 21.92 21.16
C PHE A 493 -19.34 22.44 20.15
N ALA A 494 -19.79 21.60 19.22
CA ALA A 494 -20.81 21.99 18.25
C ALA A 494 -22.18 22.32 18.90
N LEU A 495 -22.57 21.57 19.93
CA LEU A 495 -23.78 21.86 20.72
C LEU A 495 -23.67 23.19 21.48
N GLU A 496 -22.51 23.47 22.07
CA GLU A 496 -22.27 24.75 22.77
C GLU A 496 -22.33 25.94 21.81
N TRP A 497 -21.68 25.81 20.64
CA TRP A 497 -21.67 26.84 19.61
C TRP A 497 -23.08 27.19 19.13
N THR A 498 -23.89 26.18 18.80
CA THR A 498 -25.27 26.37 18.33
C THR A 498 -26.22 26.88 19.42
N GLY A 499 -25.94 26.56 20.69
CA GLY A 499 -26.65 27.10 21.85
C GLY A 499 -26.35 28.58 22.11
N ALA A 500 -25.11 29.01 21.88
CA ALA A 500 -24.66 30.39 22.08
C ALA A 500 -25.35 31.38 21.12
N ASP A 501 -25.57 31.00 19.85
CA ASP A 501 -26.30 31.83 18.87
C ASP A 501 -27.79 32.00 19.21
N LYS A 502 -28.38 31.13 20.06
CA LYS A 502 -29.76 31.24 20.53
C LYS A 502 -29.94 32.20 21.72
N ILE A 503 -28.85 32.53 22.43
CA ILE A 503 -28.86 33.48 23.57
C ILE A 503 -28.26 34.79 23.09
N GLY A 504 -29.10 35.61 22.47
CA GLY A 504 -28.71 36.93 21.97
C GLY A 504 -27.97 37.74 23.03
N THR A 505 -26.65 37.79 22.92
CA THR A 505 -25.80 38.71 23.68
C THR A 505 -24.93 39.44 22.68
N SER A 506 -25.51 40.48 22.08
CA SER A 506 -24.79 41.53 21.40
C SER A 506 -23.80 42.16 22.39
N ASN A 507 -22.50 41.97 22.12
CA ASN A 507 -21.49 42.96 22.43
C ASN A 507 -20.34 42.83 21.42
N GLY A 508 -20.52 43.52 20.30
CA GLY A 508 -19.45 44.32 19.68
C GLY A 508 -18.14 43.62 19.36
N THR A 509 -18.16 42.56 18.57
CA THR A 509 -17.24 42.45 17.42
C THR A 509 -18.10 42.05 16.24
N ALA A 510 -17.95 42.75 15.10
CA ALA A 510 -18.71 42.45 13.90
C ALA A 510 -18.68 40.94 13.66
N ALA A 511 -19.85 40.31 13.51
CA ALA A 511 -19.96 39.00 12.92
C ALA A 511 -19.35 39.12 11.52
N THR A 512 -18.04 38.89 11.44
CA THR A 512 -17.32 38.80 10.18
C THR A 512 -17.92 37.57 9.53
N THR A 513 -18.89 37.78 8.64
CA THR A 513 -19.41 36.73 7.77
C THR A 513 -18.17 36.11 7.14
N SER A 514 -17.79 34.91 7.60
CA SER A 514 -16.62 34.22 7.08
C SER A 514 -17.02 33.71 5.69
N GLN A 515 -16.96 34.61 4.72
CA GLN A 515 -17.23 34.29 3.33
C GLN A 515 -16.20 33.27 2.88
N ILE A 516 -16.62 32.35 2.01
CA ILE A 516 -15.72 31.42 1.35
C ILE A 516 -14.60 32.22 0.69
N SER A 517 -13.38 32.05 1.21
CA SER A 517 -12.27 32.97 1.00
C SER A 517 -11.77 33.02 -0.44
N THR A 518 -11.94 31.92 -1.19
CA THR A 518 -11.45 31.80 -2.55
C THR A 518 -12.56 31.46 -3.53
N GLN A 519 -12.41 31.94 -4.76
CA GLN A 519 -13.31 31.58 -5.86
C GLN A 519 -13.32 30.07 -6.12
N MET A 520 -12.18 29.38 -5.97
CA MET A 520 -12.09 27.92 -6.13
C MET A 520 -12.93 27.21 -5.06
N ALA A 521 -12.79 27.57 -3.79
CA ALA A 521 -13.58 26.98 -2.72
C ALA A 521 -15.08 27.23 -2.92
N PHE A 522 -15.48 28.43 -3.38
CA PHE A 522 -16.88 28.74 -3.66
C PHE A 522 -17.42 27.86 -4.81
N GLN A 523 -16.70 27.81 -5.92
CA GLN A 523 -17.07 27.02 -7.09
C GLN A 523 -17.09 25.51 -6.79
N GLY A 524 -16.10 25.01 -6.06
CA GLY A 524 -16.03 23.61 -5.61
C GLY A 524 -17.18 23.25 -4.68
N SER A 525 -17.55 24.16 -3.78
CA SER A 525 -18.73 24.00 -2.91
C SER A 525 -20.03 23.99 -3.71
N CYS A 526 -20.19 24.91 -4.68
CA CYS A 526 -21.34 24.92 -5.58
C CYS A 526 -21.45 23.60 -6.34
N LEU A 527 -20.35 23.15 -6.97
CA LEU A 527 -20.31 21.91 -7.72
C LEU A 527 -20.71 20.73 -6.83
N SER A 528 -20.15 20.64 -5.63
CA SER A 528 -20.41 19.55 -4.69
C SER A 528 -21.88 19.46 -4.29
N PHE A 529 -22.47 20.56 -3.85
CA PHE A 529 -23.84 20.54 -3.34
C PHE A 529 -24.90 20.54 -4.45
N HIS A 530 -24.61 21.08 -5.64
CA HIS A 530 -25.46 20.87 -6.81
C HIS A 530 -25.38 19.42 -7.32
N THR A 531 -24.21 18.78 -7.28
CA THR A 531 -24.07 17.35 -7.61
C THR A 531 -24.90 16.52 -6.64
N LEU A 532 -24.78 16.77 -5.33
CA LEU A 532 -25.62 16.12 -4.32
C LEU A 532 -27.12 16.35 -4.58
N SER A 533 -27.52 17.57 -4.93
CA SER A 533 -28.93 17.86 -5.27
C SER A 533 -29.42 17.03 -6.46
N VAL A 534 -28.61 16.87 -7.51
CA VAL A 534 -28.96 16.04 -8.68
C VAL A 534 -29.09 14.57 -8.30
N LEU A 535 -28.23 14.06 -7.41
CA LEU A 535 -28.35 12.70 -6.90
C LEU A 535 -29.64 12.52 -6.08
N LEU A 536 -29.95 13.47 -5.18
CA LEU A 536 -31.13 13.44 -4.32
C LEU A 536 -32.45 13.57 -5.09
N ASP A 537 -32.45 14.13 -6.31
CA ASP A 537 -33.63 14.17 -7.19
C ASP A 537 -34.08 12.76 -7.65
N GLN A 538 -33.25 11.72 -7.46
CA GLN A 538 -33.46 10.37 -7.99
C GLN A 538 -33.73 9.35 -6.86
N MET A 539 -34.63 9.72 -5.95
CA MET A 539 -34.88 9.00 -4.67
C MET A 539 -35.24 7.52 -4.82
N SER A 540 -35.69 7.08 -6.00
CA SER A 540 -36.08 5.69 -6.25
C SER A 540 -34.93 4.76 -6.66
N ASP A 541 -33.73 5.28 -6.96
CA ASP A 541 -32.60 4.48 -7.43
C ASP A 541 -31.63 4.16 -6.27
N PRO A 542 -31.53 2.91 -5.80
CA PRO A 542 -30.61 2.53 -4.72
C PRO A 542 -29.13 2.80 -5.02
N ASN A 543 -28.74 2.95 -6.29
CA ASN A 543 -27.35 3.22 -6.68
C ASN A 543 -26.85 4.59 -6.22
N ILE A 544 -27.75 5.53 -5.85
CA ILE A 544 -27.34 6.82 -5.32
C ILE A 544 -26.93 6.74 -3.84
N TYR A 545 -27.37 5.70 -3.13
CA TYR A 545 -27.22 5.63 -1.67
C TYR A 545 -25.76 5.73 -1.22
N PRO A 546 -24.76 5.07 -1.86
CA PRO A 546 -23.36 5.19 -1.44
C PRO A 546 -22.84 6.63 -1.53
N SER A 547 -23.24 7.35 -2.58
CA SER A 547 -22.84 8.74 -2.83
C SER A 547 -23.52 9.70 -1.86
N VAL A 548 -24.81 9.49 -1.57
CA VAL A 548 -25.55 10.27 -0.57
C VAL A 548 -25.01 10.01 0.83
N HIS A 549 -24.74 8.75 1.19
CA HIS A 549 -24.09 8.37 2.44
C HIS A 549 -22.73 9.07 2.61
N THR A 550 -21.88 9.04 1.57
CA THR A 550 -20.59 9.77 1.55
C THR A 550 -20.78 11.27 1.80
N SER A 551 -21.79 11.87 1.18
CA SER A 551 -22.07 13.30 1.31
C SER A 551 -22.59 13.67 2.70
N LEU A 552 -23.50 12.86 3.27
CA LEU A 552 -23.99 13.04 4.62
C LEU A 552 -22.89 12.84 5.66
N ALA A 553 -21.97 11.88 5.44
CA ALA A 553 -20.82 11.69 6.30
C ALA A 553 -19.90 12.92 6.29
N PHE A 554 -19.65 13.50 5.12
CA PHE A 554 -18.91 14.76 5.02
C PHE A 554 -19.63 15.92 5.73
N ILE A 555 -20.94 16.09 5.52
CA ILE A 555 -21.72 17.15 6.19
C ILE A 555 -21.72 16.95 7.70
N TRP A 556 -21.81 15.72 8.19
CA TRP A 556 -21.69 15.42 9.61
C TRP A 556 -20.32 15.81 10.15
N CYS A 557 -19.24 15.40 9.49
CA CYS A 557 -17.90 15.82 9.89
C CYS A 557 -17.79 17.34 9.87
N LEU A 558 -18.30 18.02 8.84
CA LEU A 558 -18.34 19.48 8.76
C LEU A 558 -19.11 20.11 9.92
N ALA A 559 -20.26 19.55 10.32
CA ALA A 559 -21.07 20.04 11.43
C ALA A 559 -20.36 19.92 12.80
N LEU A 560 -19.41 19.00 12.93
CA LEU A 560 -18.50 18.93 14.09
C LEU A 560 -17.45 20.05 14.10
N HIS A 561 -17.38 20.86 13.03
CA HIS A 561 -16.55 22.05 12.90
C HIS A 561 -17.42 23.29 12.60
N PRO A 562 -18.14 23.85 13.59
CA PRO A 562 -19.10 24.95 13.37
C PRO A 562 -18.59 26.15 12.55
N PRO A 563 -17.34 26.63 12.71
CA PRO A 563 -16.82 27.71 11.86
C PRO A 563 -16.75 27.35 10.38
N ALA A 564 -16.39 26.10 10.05
CA ALA A 564 -16.39 25.60 8.67
C ALA A 564 -17.82 25.38 8.17
N MET A 565 -18.69 24.83 9.02
CA MET A 565 -20.11 24.63 8.72
C MET A 565 -20.80 25.94 8.30
N GLN A 566 -20.59 27.02 9.05
CA GLN A 566 -21.18 28.33 8.78
C GLN A 566 -20.87 28.87 7.38
N GLN A 567 -19.71 28.51 6.81
CA GLN A 567 -19.33 28.95 5.46
C GLN A 567 -20.14 28.27 4.35
N LEU A 568 -20.57 27.02 4.58
CA LEU A 568 -21.19 26.17 3.55
C LEU A 568 -22.68 25.92 3.78
N GLU A 569 -23.19 26.20 4.99
CA GLU A 569 -24.54 25.85 5.43
C GLU A 569 -25.64 26.28 4.44
N GLN A 570 -25.52 27.49 3.87
CA GLN A 570 -26.50 28.03 2.92
C GLN A 570 -26.50 27.30 1.57
N MET A 571 -25.42 26.61 1.22
CA MET A 571 -25.26 25.89 -0.05
C MET A 571 -25.75 24.44 0.05
N ILE A 572 -25.85 23.89 1.26
CA ILE A 572 -26.28 22.52 1.49
C ILE A 572 -27.77 22.38 1.13
N PRO A 573 -28.17 21.38 0.31
CA PRO A 573 -29.55 21.26 -0.17
C PRO A 573 -30.45 20.61 0.88
N TRP A 574 -30.63 21.26 2.04
CA TRP A 574 -31.35 20.75 3.21
C TRP A 574 -32.71 20.16 2.87
N LEU A 575 -33.53 20.88 2.10
CA LEU A 575 -34.85 20.43 1.71
C LEU A 575 -34.83 19.13 0.90
N ALA A 576 -33.85 18.97 0.00
CA ALA A 576 -33.69 17.74 -0.79
C ALA A 576 -33.22 16.58 0.11
N ILE A 577 -32.29 16.86 1.04
CA ILE A 577 -31.81 15.88 2.02
C ILE A 577 -32.97 15.39 2.88
N THR A 578 -33.76 16.29 3.47
CA THR A 578 -34.91 15.91 4.31
C THR A 578 -35.94 15.07 3.54
N ARG A 579 -36.25 15.46 2.29
CA ARG A 579 -37.16 14.67 1.44
C ARG A 579 -36.62 13.26 1.21
N PHE A 580 -35.34 13.13 0.84
CA PHE A 580 -34.70 11.84 0.64
C PHE A 580 -34.71 10.99 1.92
N LEU A 581 -34.30 11.54 3.07
CA LEU A 581 -34.29 10.82 4.34
C LEU A 581 -35.69 10.28 4.71
N ASN A 582 -36.74 11.07 4.46
CA ASN A 582 -38.12 10.64 4.69
C ASN A 582 -38.53 9.45 3.80
N THR A 583 -37.91 9.25 2.64
CA THR A 583 -38.15 8.05 1.80
C THR A 583 -37.47 6.78 2.31
N LEU A 584 -36.45 6.91 3.16
CA LEU A 584 -35.68 5.77 3.67
C LEU A 584 -36.34 5.08 4.85
N PHE A 585 -37.33 5.72 5.48
CA PHE A 585 -38.04 5.18 6.63
C PHE A 585 -39.02 4.08 6.20
N LEU A 586 -38.63 2.83 6.46
CA LEU A 586 -39.30 1.61 6.00
C LEU A 586 -39.59 0.64 7.18
N PRO A 587 -40.43 -0.40 7.01
CA PRO A 587 -40.82 -1.28 8.12
C PRO A 587 -39.66 -1.99 8.84
N ASP A 588 -38.52 -2.16 8.18
CA ASP A 588 -37.30 -2.75 8.72
C ASP A 588 -36.34 -1.71 9.37
N THR A 589 -36.85 -0.50 9.63
CA THR A 589 -36.11 0.58 10.30
C THR A 589 -36.06 0.38 11.80
N ILE A 590 -34.85 0.29 12.36
CA ILE A 590 -34.61 0.10 13.79
C ILE A 590 -34.38 1.46 14.44
N ILE A 591 -35.45 2.09 14.95
CA ILE A 591 -35.43 3.44 15.55
C ILE A 591 -34.34 3.59 16.64
N PRO A 592 -34.18 2.65 17.60
CA PRO A 592 -33.15 2.78 18.63
C PRO A 592 -31.72 2.84 18.10
N LYS A 593 -31.45 2.28 16.90
CA LYS A 593 -30.13 2.37 16.26
C LYS A 593 -29.91 3.74 15.61
N ILE A 594 -30.96 4.35 15.09
CA ILE A 594 -30.93 5.66 14.43
C ILE A 594 -30.81 6.80 15.44
N GLU A 595 -31.48 6.68 16.59
CA GLU A 595 -31.41 7.67 17.68
C GLU A 595 -30.14 7.55 18.54
N SER A 596 -29.36 6.48 18.36
CA SER A 596 -28.17 6.22 19.16
C SER A 596 -27.08 7.28 18.96
N ALA A 597 -26.38 7.67 20.02
CA ALA A 597 -25.16 8.46 19.91
C ALA A 597 -23.99 7.67 19.30
N SER A 598 -24.06 6.34 19.30
CA SER A 598 -23.05 5.46 18.72
C SER A 598 -23.32 5.21 17.24
N PHE A 599 -22.28 4.88 16.48
CA PHE A 599 -22.39 4.52 15.07
C PHE A 599 -23.37 3.34 14.86
N PRO A 600 -24.27 3.39 13.86
CA PRO A 600 -25.40 2.46 13.76
C PRO A 600 -24.98 1.13 13.12
N LEU A 601 -24.32 0.28 13.91
CA LEU A 601 -23.97 -1.09 13.50
C LEU A 601 -25.18 -2.01 13.62
N LEU A 602 -25.48 -2.75 12.54
CA LEU A 602 -26.46 -3.83 12.50
C LEU A 602 -25.79 -5.17 12.82
N ASP A 603 -26.59 -6.18 13.16
CA ASP A 603 -26.10 -7.46 13.68
C ASP A 603 -25.40 -8.34 12.61
N ASP A 604 -25.63 -8.05 11.33
CA ASP A 604 -25.00 -8.75 10.22
C ASP A 604 -23.53 -8.31 10.04
N VAL A 605 -22.62 -9.15 10.53
CA VAL A 605 -21.16 -8.94 10.45
C VAL A 605 -20.68 -8.83 9.00
N ALA A 606 -21.32 -9.52 8.05
CA ALA A 606 -20.90 -9.52 6.64
C ALA A 606 -21.17 -8.19 5.93
N THR A 607 -22.02 -7.33 6.50
CA THR A 607 -22.36 -6.00 5.95
C THR A 607 -21.98 -4.85 6.88
N GLN A 608 -21.10 -5.11 7.85
CA GLN A 608 -20.61 -4.08 8.76
C GLN A 608 -19.78 -3.01 8.06
N GLN A 609 -18.96 -3.34 7.07
CA GLN A 609 -18.23 -2.37 6.25
C GLN A 609 -18.79 -2.39 4.83
N LEU A 610 -19.21 -1.22 4.36
CA LEU A 610 -19.75 -1.00 3.02
C LEU A 610 -18.60 -0.63 2.07
N SER A 611 -18.78 -0.80 0.75
CA SER A 611 -17.69 -0.53 -0.19
C SER A 611 -17.23 0.93 -0.14
N GLU A 612 -18.16 1.88 0.03
CA GLU A 612 -17.82 3.28 0.16
C GLU A 612 -17.01 3.60 1.42
N ASP A 613 -17.08 2.77 2.47
CA ASP A 613 -16.32 3.01 3.70
C ASP A 613 -14.81 2.93 3.46
N PHE A 614 -14.41 1.95 2.65
CA PHE A 614 -13.02 1.77 2.20
C PHE A 614 -12.59 2.89 1.24
N LEU A 615 -13.51 3.44 0.45
CA LEU A 615 -13.23 4.52 -0.48
C LEU A 615 -13.00 5.86 0.24
N ILE A 616 -13.79 6.18 1.26
CA ILE A 616 -13.72 7.49 1.91
C ILE A 616 -12.76 7.56 3.09
N ARG A 617 -12.45 6.43 3.75
CA ARG A 617 -11.50 6.42 4.86
C ARG A 617 -10.13 6.97 4.49
N GLY A 618 -9.49 7.61 5.47
CA GLY A 618 -8.14 8.15 5.35
C GLY A 618 -8.03 9.52 4.69
N GLN A 619 -9.16 10.10 4.31
CA GLN A 619 -9.23 11.52 3.95
C GLN A 619 -9.21 12.38 5.22
N ALA A 620 -8.68 13.60 5.12
CA ALA A 620 -8.53 14.51 6.25
C ALA A 620 -9.89 14.83 6.91
N TRP A 621 -10.95 14.97 6.12
CA TRP A 621 -12.29 15.25 6.61
C TRP A 621 -12.97 14.06 7.30
N SER A 622 -12.56 12.82 7.01
CA SER A 622 -13.28 11.61 7.45
C SER A 622 -12.81 11.07 8.81
N GLN A 623 -11.89 11.75 9.49
CA GLN A 623 -11.21 11.23 10.70
C GLN A 623 -12.16 10.97 11.86
N LEU A 624 -13.20 11.81 12.01
CA LEU A 624 -14.18 11.72 13.09
C LEU A 624 -15.42 10.90 12.73
N TYR A 625 -15.46 10.28 11.55
CA TYR A 625 -16.65 9.58 11.09
C TYR A 625 -16.80 8.18 11.68
N TYR A 626 -15.72 7.40 11.65
CA TYR A 626 -15.75 5.99 12.05
C TYR A 626 -15.37 5.82 13.53
N PRO A 627 -16.01 4.88 14.25
CA PRO A 627 -15.53 4.43 15.54
C PRO A 627 -14.09 3.91 15.47
N GLU A 628 -13.40 3.98 16.60
CA GLU A 628 -12.11 3.29 16.74
C GLU A 628 -12.30 1.79 16.43
N LYS A 629 -11.34 1.19 15.73
CA LYS A 629 -11.35 -0.23 15.36
C LYS A 629 -12.46 -0.68 14.41
N PHE A 630 -13.22 0.24 13.82
CA PHE A 630 -14.28 -0.11 12.86
C PHE A 630 -13.81 -0.96 11.67
N PHE A 631 -12.54 -0.83 11.27
CA PHE A 631 -11.94 -1.62 10.20
C PHE A 631 -11.07 -2.80 10.68
N GLU A 632 -10.99 -3.07 11.99
CA GLU A 632 -10.26 -4.24 12.49
C GLU A 632 -10.98 -5.53 12.06
N GLY A 633 -10.23 -6.47 11.49
CA GLY A 633 -10.79 -7.73 10.98
C GLY A 633 -11.62 -7.62 9.70
N ALA A 634 -11.67 -6.43 9.08
CA ALA A 634 -12.34 -6.24 7.79
C ALA A 634 -11.67 -7.09 6.69
N PRO A 635 -12.46 -7.61 5.73
CA PRO A 635 -11.91 -8.39 4.62
C PRO A 635 -10.96 -7.53 3.78
N SER A 636 -9.89 -8.17 3.33
CA SER A 636 -8.97 -7.57 2.37
C SER A 636 -9.64 -7.35 1.01
N GLU A 637 -9.09 -6.51 0.13
CA GLU A 637 -9.73 -6.19 -1.17
C GLU A 637 -10.17 -7.45 -1.96
N ASP A 638 -9.31 -8.47 -2.03
CA ASP A 638 -9.58 -9.73 -2.75
C ASP A 638 -10.66 -10.60 -2.11
N GLU A 639 -10.88 -10.44 -0.81
CA GLU A 639 -11.91 -11.16 -0.06
C GLU A 639 -13.26 -10.42 -0.12
N ARG A 640 -13.27 -9.16 -0.58
CA ARG A 640 -14.50 -8.41 -0.76
C ARG A 640 -15.25 -8.93 -1.98
N PRO A 641 -16.58 -9.06 -1.91
CA PRO A 641 -17.34 -9.50 -3.06
C PRO A 641 -17.28 -8.46 -4.18
N PHE A 642 -17.03 -8.93 -5.41
CA PHE A 642 -17.03 -8.08 -6.61
C PHE A 642 -18.38 -7.40 -6.86
N ILE A 643 -19.46 -8.02 -6.38
CA ILE A 643 -20.84 -7.52 -6.42
C ILE A 643 -21.32 -7.47 -4.98
N GLU A 644 -21.63 -6.28 -4.48
CA GLU A 644 -22.26 -6.09 -3.18
C GLU A 644 -23.54 -6.91 -3.07
N HIS A 645 -23.72 -7.51 -1.89
CA HIS A 645 -24.92 -8.26 -1.56
C HIS A 645 -26.13 -7.30 -1.46
N PRO A 646 -27.33 -7.66 -1.95
CA PRO A 646 -28.51 -6.79 -1.88
C PRO A 646 -28.86 -6.29 -0.46
N SER A 647 -28.45 -7.02 0.58
CA SER A 647 -28.67 -6.62 1.97
C SER A 647 -27.89 -5.36 2.37
N THR A 648 -26.84 -4.95 1.65
CA THR A 648 -26.05 -3.73 1.97
C THR A 648 -26.88 -2.45 1.92
N VAL A 649 -28.02 -2.48 1.23
CA VAL A 649 -29.00 -1.38 1.20
C VAL A 649 -29.52 -1.06 2.61
N VAL A 650 -29.77 -2.07 3.45
CA VAL A 650 -30.36 -1.90 4.79
C VAL A 650 -29.44 -1.10 5.73
N PRO A 651 -28.17 -1.50 5.99
CA PRO A 651 -27.25 -0.72 6.81
C PRO A 651 -26.97 0.67 6.22
N ARG A 652 -26.94 0.82 4.88
CA ARG A 652 -26.74 2.11 4.23
C ARG A 652 -27.89 3.09 4.50
N ARG A 653 -29.14 2.63 4.46
CA ARG A 653 -30.31 3.44 4.86
C ARG A 653 -30.25 3.83 6.33
N HIS A 654 -29.91 2.89 7.22
CA HIS A 654 -29.77 3.16 8.66
C HIS A 654 -28.70 4.22 8.92
N ARG A 655 -27.56 4.16 8.23
CA ARG A 655 -26.50 5.18 8.34
C ARG A 655 -26.95 6.55 7.84
N CYS A 656 -27.65 6.62 6.71
CA CYS A 656 -28.20 7.89 6.21
C CYS A 656 -29.20 8.50 7.21
N LEU A 657 -30.12 7.69 7.74
CA LEU A 657 -31.10 8.14 8.75
C LEU A 657 -30.41 8.59 10.04
N TRP A 658 -29.45 7.81 10.54
CA TRP A 658 -28.64 8.16 11.71
C TRP A 658 -27.88 9.47 11.49
N LEU A 659 -27.18 9.63 10.37
CA LEU A 659 -26.50 10.87 9.99
C LEU A 659 -27.48 12.06 9.97
N GLY A 660 -28.68 11.87 9.41
CA GLY A 660 -29.73 12.88 9.42
C GLY A 660 -30.11 13.34 10.82
N VAL A 661 -30.31 12.40 11.76
CA VAL A 661 -30.57 12.70 13.17
C VAL A 661 -29.38 13.43 13.79
N ARG A 662 -28.16 12.91 13.60
CA ARG A 662 -26.94 13.51 14.16
C ARG A 662 -26.72 14.93 13.69
N ILE A 663 -26.84 15.21 12.40
CA ILE A 663 -26.69 16.56 11.84
C ILE A 663 -27.74 17.50 12.44
N ALA A 664 -29.02 17.10 12.51
CA ALA A 664 -30.10 17.91 13.06
C ALA A 664 -29.96 18.25 14.57
N THR A 665 -29.04 17.59 15.30
CA THR A 665 -28.76 17.95 16.69
C THR A 665 -27.79 19.12 16.84
N VAL A 666 -27.01 19.45 15.80
CA VAL A 666 -25.90 20.42 15.85
C VAL A 666 -25.94 21.44 14.70
N VAL A 667 -27.02 21.46 13.92
CA VAL A 667 -27.35 22.44 12.88
C VAL A 667 -28.84 22.70 13.02
#